data_AF-A0A928GKH3-F1
#
_entry.id   AF-A0A928GKH3-F1
#
_cell.length_a   1.000
_cell.length_b   1.000
_cell.length_c   1.000
_cell.angle_alpha   90.00
_cell.angle_beta   90.00
_cell.angle_gamma   90.00
#
_symmetry.space_group_name_H-M   'P 1'
#
loop_
_entity.id
_entity.type
_entity.pdbx_description
1 polymer ?
#
loop_
_entity_poly.entity_id
_entity_poly.type
_entity_poly.pdbx_seq_one_letter_code
_entity_poly.pdbx_strand_id
1 'polypeptide(L)'
;MRSKKCFLNFCILLPVVLLFSCGGERTDSVQVSYVLPVDAVEYPVYNIPQLDVSLYAHKVEIVFSGGEAKISALPSGVSAETNGTDIVLRSQIRGVEYIVSGSSSDASLTIVSSHSPLVTLDSLSLTAIGKNVLQVSSEEVIYLRTLGNCRIADLSDGVKADNQSAAVKLMGQAVLCGGNLAVNAGRRSALFCTGTLYLDGMQLLIQGAPNNAILTNGSFVVGSGNVGASSSKDVVKCKKGDFVLFGGKILLSSSEDKADGVQAVNFYQQGGNLDVVVAGAASDGIKTAGNLCLNGGNMNVVTSGDALFNSKKSDYSSSSCIKSDRLVEISGGNCGFRSEGDGAKGISCDSIIVVRGGNVSVVTKGGDVNDPVDINAHTSSKGIKSDGSLYLAGGNVEVLVFGEGERNEGVEAKKDLHVSGDCKLYVYAYDDAINAGNLFVAGGKIYAYSVANDAIDSNGEMCIDGGLVIADGSFSPEQGVDVDNYSLFSVRGGVLFSVGGSMGPSPAIPLSDRTSVPVFAWSGFNPEKGKFLSLLDDEGRVLYSYKVQRSMHDAASVVASSLLHEDGIYSFVISDSLESGELVCNGVYTGGHPNGEVSSVRFEPEGLVNVVDRNGNVTLLEPGKNVGGMPPPPPHGMFPGDSAAMGGHGFPPPPPHGMFPGDSAAMGGNGFPPPPHGMFPGDGAAMGGNGFPPPPSPMRRIKSEFGEGNLPNNDK
;
A
#
# COMPACT_ATOMS: atom_id res chain seq x y z
N MET A 1 23.20 27.43 48.60
CA MET A 1 23.38 28.78 48.00
C MET A 1 23.13 28.63 46.50
N ARG A 2 21.91 28.93 46.01
CA ARG A 2 21.55 30.08 45.13
C ARG A 2 22.53 30.24 43.94
N SER A 3 22.12 30.06 42.68
CA SER A 3 21.19 30.93 41.91
C SER A 3 20.71 30.23 40.63
N LYS A 4 19.42 29.89 40.46
CA LYS A 4 18.41 30.54 39.58
C LYS A 4 18.91 31.44 38.43
N LYS A 5 18.45 31.13 37.20
CA LYS A 5 17.94 31.98 36.09
C LYS A 5 17.50 30.99 34.98
N CYS A 6 16.24 30.60 34.82
CA CYS A 6 15.10 31.29 34.18
C CYS A 6 15.45 32.02 32.86
N PHE A 7 15.11 31.38 31.73
CA PHE A 7 14.74 31.97 30.43
C PHE A 7 13.89 30.87 29.75
N LEU A 8 12.57 30.81 29.95
CA LEU A 8 11.48 31.56 29.31
C LEU A 8 11.51 31.49 27.78
N ASN A 9 10.56 30.69 27.26
CA ASN A 9 10.09 30.61 25.88
C ASN A 9 9.92 31.99 25.24
N PHE A 10 10.45 32.13 24.03
CA PHE A 10 9.81 32.92 22.97
C PHE A 10 10.10 32.21 21.64
N CYS A 11 9.18 31.33 21.24
CA CYS A 11 9.04 30.93 19.85
C CYS A 11 8.56 32.15 19.08
N ILE A 12 9.45 32.81 18.37
CA ILE A 12 9.07 33.70 17.27
C ILE A 12 9.32 32.89 16.00
N LEU A 13 8.27 32.21 15.51
CA LEU A 13 8.18 31.87 14.10
C LEU A 13 8.16 33.20 13.35
N LEU A 14 9.26 33.53 12.68
CA LEU A 14 9.26 34.49 11.60
C LEU A 14 9.25 33.67 10.30
N PRO A 15 8.24 33.81 9.42
CA PRO A 15 8.43 33.36 8.05
C PRO A 15 9.46 34.29 7.43
N VAL A 16 10.58 33.72 6.98
CA VAL A 16 11.58 34.44 6.20
C VAL A 16 10.93 34.78 4.86
N VAL A 17 10.37 35.99 4.78
CA VAL A 17 10.02 36.65 3.52
C VAL A 17 11.34 37.18 2.96
N LEU A 18 11.92 36.47 1.99
CA LEU A 18 12.99 36.99 1.16
C LEU A 18 12.37 37.90 0.09
N LEU A 19 12.32 39.19 0.40
CA LEU A 19 12.26 40.25 -0.61
C LEU A 19 13.65 40.37 -1.23
N PHE A 20 13.80 40.05 -2.52
CA PHE A 20 14.93 40.54 -3.29
C PHE A 20 14.46 41.46 -4.42
N SER A 21 15.05 42.65 -4.37
CA SER A 21 14.99 43.73 -5.34
C SER A 21 15.86 43.43 -6.55
N CYS A 22 15.33 43.83 -7.71
CA CYS A 22 15.88 43.90 -9.08
C CYS A 22 17.41 44.00 -9.25
N GLY A 23 17.93 43.24 -10.24
CA GLY A 23 19.04 43.65 -11.11
C GLY A 23 20.22 42.69 -11.23
N GLY A 24 20.36 42.02 -12.39
CA GLY A 24 21.65 41.51 -12.89
C GLY A 24 21.78 39.99 -13.04
N GLU A 25 21.92 39.55 -14.31
CA GLU A 25 22.44 38.27 -14.84
C GLU A 25 21.90 36.96 -14.23
N ARG A 26 21.01 36.32 -15.01
CA ARG A 26 20.24 35.13 -14.66
C ARG A 26 20.97 33.86 -15.11
N THR A 27 21.94 33.40 -14.32
CA THR A 27 22.48 32.04 -14.41
C THR A 27 22.84 31.54 -13.02
N ASP A 28 21.84 31.16 -12.22
CA ASP A 28 22.03 30.23 -11.11
C ASP A 28 20.70 29.51 -10.86
N SER A 29 20.68 28.21 -11.13
CA SER A 29 19.56 27.34 -10.79
C SER A 29 19.47 27.22 -9.27
N VAL A 30 18.68 28.07 -8.62
CA VAL A 30 18.33 27.92 -7.20
C VAL A 30 17.48 26.66 -7.10
N GLN A 31 18.09 25.56 -6.64
CA GLN A 31 17.35 24.35 -6.26
C GLN A 31 16.48 24.69 -5.06
N VAL A 32 15.18 24.85 -5.27
CA VAL A 32 14.21 25.01 -4.19
C VAL A 32 14.07 23.66 -3.50
N SER A 33 14.77 23.44 -2.39
CA SER A 33 14.56 22.25 -1.57
C SER A 33 13.34 22.47 -0.68
N TYR A 34 12.23 21.79 -0.96
CA TYR A 34 11.16 21.66 0.03
C TYR A 34 11.69 20.80 1.19
N VAL A 35 11.91 21.43 2.34
CA VAL A 35 12.25 20.70 3.57
C VAL A 35 11.02 19.88 3.93
N LEU A 36 11.19 18.56 4.02
CA LEU A 36 10.12 17.67 4.45
C LEU A 36 9.71 18.08 5.88
N PRO A 37 8.43 18.39 6.12
CA PRO A 37 7.98 18.90 7.43
C PRO A 37 7.90 17.81 8.50
N VAL A 38 8.31 16.59 8.16
CA VAL A 38 8.39 15.44 9.05
C VAL A 38 9.80 14.87 8.94
N ASP A 39 10.50 14.78 10.06
CA ASP A 39 11.77 14.06 10.14
C ASP A 39 11.56 12.57 9.85
N ALA A 40 12.61 11.87 9.41
CA ALA A 40 12.52 10.42 9.25
C ALA A 40 12.15 9.78 10.60
N VAL A 41 11.21 8.83 10.60
CA VAL A 41 10.79 8.17 11.85
C VAL A 41 11.95 7.46 12.51
N GLU A 42 12.17 7.77 13.79
CA GLU A 42 13.03 6.98 14.66
C GLU A 42 12.31 5.68 15.00
N TYR A 43 12.88 4.55 14.56
CA TYR A 43 12.32 3.23 14.83
C TYR A 43 12.47 2.87 16.31
N PRO A 44 11.45 2.30 16.96
CA PRO A 44 11.57 1.88 18.35
C PRO A 44 12.58 0.73 18.49
N VAL A 45 13.36 0.77 19.55
CA VAL A 45 14.29 -0.32 19.89
C VAL A 45 13.52 -1.43 20.60
N TYR A 46 13.40 -2.59 19.95
CA TYR A 46 12.90 -3.80 20.60
C TYR A 46 14.05 -4.77 20.87
N ASN A 47 14.41 -4.90 22.14
CA ASN A 47 15.34 -5.92 22.59
C ASN A 47 14.58 -7.23 22.79
N ILE A 48 14.83 -8.23 21.92
CA ILE A 48 14.28 -9.57 22.08
C ILE A 48 14.95 -10.24 23.29
N PRO A 49 14.21 -10.63 24.34
CA PRO A 49 14.79 -11.32 25.48
C PRO A 49 15.48 -12.61 25.03
N GLN A 50 16.76 -12.76 25.40
CA GLN A 50 17.57 -13.89 24.97
C GLN A 50 17.41 -15.06 25.93
N LEU A 51 17.20 -16.26 25.36
CA LEU A 51 17.14 -17.49 26.13
C LEU A 51 18.55 -18.03 26.40
N ASP A 52 18.97 -18.04 27.66
CA ASP A 52 20.12 -18.82 28.12
C ASP A 52 19.63 -20.05 28.89
N VAL A 53 19.67 -21.21 28.22
CA VAL A 53 19.21 -22.49 28.78
C VAL A 53 20.06 -22.92 29.98
N SER A 54 21.31 -22.45 30.11
CA SER A 54 22.18 -22.81 31.23
C SER A 54 21.71 -22.27 32.59
N LEU A 55 20.82 -21.27 32.58
CA LEU A 55 20.21 -20.72 33.79
C LEU A 55 19.09 -21.60 34.36
N TYR A 56 18.69 -22.67 33.66
CA TYR A 56 17.58 -23.55 34.05
C TYR A 56 18.09 -24.89 34.60
N ALA A 57 18.64 -24.86 35.82
CA ALA A 57 19.24 -26.02 36.46
C ALA A 57 18.24 -27.08 36.95
N HIS A 58 16.98 -26.69 37.20
CA HIS A 58 15.94 -27.60 37.69
C HIS A 58 15.07 -28.09 36.53
N LYS A 59 15.01 -29.40 36.33
CA LYS A 59 14.24 -30.01 35.23
C LYS A 59 13.02 -30.76 35.76
N VAL A 60 11.87 -30.51 35.14
CA VAL A 60 10.62 -31.23 35.38
C VAL A 60 10.15 -31.81 34.05
N GLU A 61 10.23 -33.13 33.92
CA GLU A 61 9.78 -33.83 32.71
C GLU A 61 8.31 -34.23 32.84
N ILE A 62 7.50 -33.92 31.82
CA ILE A 62 6.08 -34.28 31.71
C ILE A 62 5.88 -35.07 30.42
N VAL A 63 5.49 -36.33 30.53
CA VAL A 63 5.30 -37.22 29.37
C VAL A 63 3.84 -37.64 29.28
N PHE A 64 3.17 -37.21 28.21
CA PHE A 64 1.81 -37.62 27.87
C PHE A 64 1.81 -38.92 27.08
N SER A 65 0.94 -39.87 27.45
CA SER A 65 0.81 -41.16 26.76
C SER A 65 -0.66 -41.57 26.70
N GLY A 66 -1.40 -41.00 25.74
CA GLY A 66 -2.82 -41.28 25.57
C GLY A 66 -3.65 -40.63 26.69
N GLY A 67 -4.27 -41.46 27.53
CA GLY A 67 -5.15 -41.02 28.63
C GLY A 67 -4.44 -40.72 29.95
N GLU A 68 -3.11 -40.75 29.98
CA GLU A 68 -2.31 -40.51 31.20
C GLU A 68 -1.16 -39.53 30.93
N ALA A 69 -0.70 -38.86 31.99
CA ALA A 69 0.51 -38.05 32.00
C ALA A 69 1.40 -38.42 33.20
N LYS A 70 2.70 -38.56 32.97
CA LYS A 70 3.70 -38.84 34.02
C LYS A 70 4.56 -37.60 34.25
N ILE A 71 4.81 -37.28 35.52
CA ILE A 71 5.66 -36.15 35.93
C ILE A 71 6.88 -36.72 36.67
N SER A 72 8.07 -36.20 36.38
CA SER A 72 9.31 -36.56 37.10
C SER A 72 9.29 -36.08 38.55
N ALA A 73 10.34 -36.39 39.31
CA ALA A 73 10.53 -35.84 40.65
C ALA A 73 10.54 -34.30 40.60
N LEU A 74 9.81 -33.67 41.53
CA LEU A 74 9.69 -32.21 41.61
C LEU A 74 10.75 -31.62 42.54
N PRO A 75 11.45 -30.53 42.15
CA PRO A 75 12.34 -29.81 43.04
C PRO A 75 11.56 -29.11 44.17
N SER A 76 12.23 -28.82 45.28
CA SER A 76 11.62 -28.10 46.40
C SER A 76 11.13 -26.72 45.94
N GLY A 77 9.87 -26.39 46.24
CA GLY A 77 9.22 -25.15 45.78
C GLY A 77 8.45 -25.28 44.47
N VAL A 78 8.39 -26.47 43.87
CA VAL A 78 7.49 -26.82 42.76
C VAL A 78 6.46 -27.85 43.21
N SER A 79 5.19 -27.63 42.87
CA SER A 79 4.08 -28.54 43.16
C SER A 79 3.29 -28.86 41.90
N ALA A 80 2.70 -30.06 41.84
CA ALA A 80 1.82 -30.49 40.76
C ALA A 80 0.46 -30.95 41.30
N GLU A 81 -0.60 -30.60 40.57
CA GLU A 81 -1.94 -31.18 40.70
C GLU A 81 -2.23 -31.90 39.38
N THR A 82 -2.64 -33.18 39.46
CA THR A 82 -2.88 -34.02 38.28
C THR A 82 -4.27 -34.64 38.36
N ASN A 83 -5.07 -34.46 37.32
CA ASN A 83 -6.34 -35.17 37.12
C ASN A 83 -6.31 -35.85 35.75
N GLY A 84 -5.81 -37.09 35.71
CA GLY A 84 -5.54 -37.79 34.44
C GLY A 84 -4.49 -37.04 33.60
N THR A 85 -4.92 -36.50 32.46
CA THR A 85 -4.13 -35.71 31.51
C THR A 85 -4.28 -34.19 31.70
N ASP A 86 -5.02 -33.75 32.72
CA ASP A 86 -5.11 -32.35 33.11
C ASP A 86 -4.09 -32.06 34.22
N ILE A 87 -3.10 -31.24 33.90
CA ILE A 87 -1.93 -30.98 34.75
C ILE A 87 -1.84 -29.51 35.09
N VAL A 88 -1.71 -29.21 36.39
CA VAL A 88 -1.43 -27.86 36.90
C VAL A 88 -0.12 -27.90 37.69
N LEU A 89 0.86 -27.12 37.26
CA LEU A 89 2.15 -26.97 37.92
C LEU A 89 2.29 -25.56 38.48
N ARG A 90 2.82 -25.44 39.69
CA ARG A 90 3.11 -24.16 40.36
C ARG A 90 4.56 -24.13 40.82
N SER A 91 5.28 -23.05 40.52
CA SER A 91 6.68 -22.85 40.96
C SER A 91 6.86 -21.53 41.69
N GLN A 92 7.65 -21.56 42.76
CA GLN A 92 8.12 -20.38 43.49
C GLN A 92 9.64 -20.16 43.40
N ILE A 93 10.34 -20.97 42.59
CA ILE A 93 11.81 -20.92 42.45
C ILE A 93 12.21 -20.50 41.04
N ARG A 94 13.46 -20.00 40.90
CA ARG A 94 14.07 -19.63 39.61
C ARG A 94 14.64 -20.86 38.90
N GLY A 95 14.86 -20.74 37.59
CA GLY A 95 15.65 -21.71 36.82
C GLY A 95 14.97 -23.07 36.63
N VAL A 96 13.64 -23.09 36.48
CA VAL A 96 12.88 -24.32 36.21
C VAL A 96 12.56 -24.46 34.73
N GLU A 97 13.06 -25.54 34.12
CA GLU A 97 12.69 -26.01 32.80
C GLU A 97 11.62 -27.11 32.91
N TYR A 98 10.48 -26.90 32.26
CA TYR A 98 9.43 -27.90 32.07
C TYR A 98 9.59 -28.53 30.69
N ILE A 99 10.03 -29.78 30.63
CA ILE A 99 10.24 -30.52 29.39
C ILE A 99 9.01 -31.39 29.13
N VAL A 100 8.24 -31.07 28.11
CA VAL A 100 6.92 -31.63 27.86
C VAL A 100 6.91 -32.41 26.55
N SER A 101 6.58 -33.70 26.59
CA SER A 101 6.62 -34.58 25.41
C SER A 101 5.45 -35.56 25.36
N GLY A 102 5.36 -36.29 24.24
CA GLY A 102 4.36 -37.33 24.02
C GLY A 102 3.05 -36.80 23.43
N SER A 103 1.96 -37.52 23.63
CA SER A 103 0.67 -37.15 23.03
C SER A 103 -0.55 -37.50 23.86
N SER A 104 -1.60 -36.68 23.72
CA SER A 104 -2.91 -36.93 24.31
C SER A 104 -4.01 -36.29 23.46
N SER A 105 -5.18 -36.94 23.39
CA SER A 105 -6.35 -36.47 22.65
C SER A 105 -7.28 -35.58 23.48
N ASP A 106 -7.09 -35.54 24.80
CA ASP A 106 -7.84 -34.68 25.71
C ASP A 106 -6.97 -34.33 26.92
N ALA A 107 -6.21 -33.23 26.83
CA ALA A 107 -5.28 -32.81 27.86
C ALA A 107 -5.25 -31.29 28.02
N SER A 108 -4.94 -30.85 29.23
CA SER A 108 -4.61 -29.45 29.50
C SER A 108 -3.34 -29.37 30.34
N LEU A 109 -2.48 -28.40 30.03
CA LEU A 109 -1.30 -28.08 30.78
C LEU A 109 -1.34 -26.63 31.23
N THR A 110 -1.36 -26.41 32.54
CA THR A 110 -1.27 -25.09 33.16
C THR A 110 0.01 -24.99 33.99
N ILE A 111 0.83 -23.97 33.73
CA ILE A 111 2.04 -23.67 34.50
C ILE A 111 1.91 -22.25 35.06
N VAL A 112 2.04 -22.11 36.38
CA VAL A 112 2.05 -20.82 37.07
C VAL A 112 3.38 -20.67 37.79
N SER A 113 4.18 -19.66 37.42
CA SER A 113 5.51 -19.43 37.99
C SER A 113 5.64 -17.99 38.47
N SER A 114 6.23 -17.77 39.64
CA SER A 114 6.59 -16.41 40.10
C SER A 114 7.88 -15.87 39.46
N HIS A 115 8.60 -16.71 38.71
CA HIS A 115 9.84 -16.39 38.02
C HIS A 115 9.77 -16.82 36.55
N SER A 116 10.76 -16.43 35.74
CA SER A 116 10.84 -16.80 34.33
C SER A 116 10.89 -18.33 34.14
N PRO A 117 9.84 -18.96 33.58
CA PRO A 117 9.84 -20.38 33.27
C PRO A 117 10.37 -20.62 31.84
N LEU A 118 11.11 -21.72 31.65
CA LEU A 118 11.37 -22.31 30.34
C LEU A 118 10.43 -23.49 30.14
N VAL A 119 9.59 -23.46 29.13
CA VAL A 119 8.72 -24.56 28.74
C VAL A 119 9.23 -25.10 27.41
N THR A 120 9.84 -26.27 27.44
CA THR A 120 10.38 -26.95 26.27
C THR A 120 9.37 -28.00 25.81
N LEU A 121 8.71 -27.78 24.67
CA LEU A 121 7.84 -28.77 24.03
C LEU A 121 8.70 -29.64 23.12
N ASP A 122 8.81 -30.94 23.41
CA ASP A 122 9.63 -31.87 22.63
C ASP A 122 8.75 -32.90 21.92
N SER A 123 8.57 -32.68 20.61
CA SER A 123 7.74 -33.54 19.74
C SER A 123 6.33 -33.79 20.30
N LEU A 124 5.80 -32.80 21.03
CA LEU A 124 4.54 -32.85 21.75
C LEU A 124 3.33 -32.76 20.81
N SER A 125 2.28 -33.55 21.06
CA SER A 125 0.99 -33.41 20.39
C SER A 125 -0.17 -33.46 21.39
N LEU A 126 -0.71 -32.30 21.76
CA LEU A 126 -1.86 -32.20 22.67
C LEU A 126 -3.11 -31.72 21.95
N THR A 127 -4.23 -32.36 22.29
CA THR A 127 -5.57 -31.92 21.90
C THR A 127 -6.42 -31.71 23.16
N ALA A 128 -7.30 -30.70 23.15
CA ALA A 128 -8.32 -30.53 24.18
C ALA A 128 -9.68 -30.24 23.55
N ILE A 129 -10.76 -30.60 24.26
CA ILE A 129 -12.13 -30.22 23.92
C ILE A 129 -12.65 -29.31 25.05
N GLY A 130 -13.09 -28.10 24.73
CA GLY A 130 -13.76 -27.22 25.68
C GLY A 130 -12.89 -26.54 26.76
N LYS A 131 -11.58 -26.82 26.84
CA LYS A 131 -10.63 -26.26 27.83
C LYS A 131 -9.32 -25.74 27.20
N ASN A 132 -8.57 -24.86 27.88
CA ASN A 132 -7.26 -24.38 27.37
C ASN A 132 -6.31 -25.58 27.19
N VAL A 133 -5.59 -25.66 26.08
CA VAL A 133 -4.64 -26.77 25.87
C VAL A 133 -3.34 -26.49 26.62
N LEU A 134 -2.78 -25.29 26.44
CA LEU A 134 -1.57 -24.83 27.11
C LEU A 134 -1.79 -23.43 27.70
N GLN A 135 -1.55 -23.29 29.00
CA GLN A 135 -1.52 -22.01 29.67
C GLN A 135 -0.23 -21.88 30.49
N VAL A 136 0.50 -20.78 30.30
CA VAL A 136 1.68 -20.45 31.09
C VAL A 136 1.52 -19.04 31.63
N SER A 137 1.81 -18.83 32.91
CA SER A 137 1.69 -17.54 33.59
C SER A 137 2.94 -17.21 34.36
N SER A 138 3.48 -16.00 34.17
CA SER A 138 4.61 -15.46 34.92
C SER A 138 4.59 -13.93 34.91
N GLU A 139 5.08 -13.33 35.99
CA GLU A 139 5.35 -11.89 36.05
C GLU A 139 6.68 -11.52 35.37
N GLU A 140 7.56 -12.50 35.17
CA GLU A 140 8.80 -12.38 34.36
C GLU A 140 8.56 -12.96 32.93
N VAL A 141 9.60 -12.95 32.09
CA VAL A 141 9.50 -13.45 30.70
C VAL A 141 9.25 -14.95 30.67
N ILE A 142 8.27 -15.38 29.89
CA ILE A 142 7.98 -16.78 29.58
C ILE A 142 8.79 -17.20 28.35
N TYR A 143 9.57 -18.27 28.43
CA TYR A 143 10.20 -18.88 27.26
C TYR A 143 9.44 -20.14 26.87
N LEU A 144 8.86 -20.16 25.66
CA LEU A 144 8.26 -21.33 25.06
C LEU A 144 9.16 -21.80 23.92
N ARG A 145 9.88 -22.89 24.13
CA ARG A 145 10.82 -23.47 23.17
C ARG A 145 10.23 -24.74 22.58
N THR A 146 10.32 -24.92 21.28
CA THR A 146 9.95 -26.21 20.65
C THR A 146 11.20 -26.98 20.19
N LEU A 147 11.15 -28.29 20.34
CA LEU A 147 12.08 -29.27 19.78
C LEU A 147 11.28 -30.24 18.90
N GLY A 148 11.77 -30.50 17.69
CA GLY A 148 11.03 -31.31 16.71
C GLY A 148 9.74 -30.64 16.23
N ASN A 149 8.73 -31.48 15.91
CA ASN A 149 7.43 -31.04 15.43
C ASN A 149 6.42 -31.07 16.58
N CYS A 150 5.97 -29.91 17.04
CA CYS A 150 4.96 -29.81 18.08
C CYS A 150 3.59 -29.43 17.49
N ARG A 151 2.52 -29.98 18.08
CA ARG A 151 1.13 -29.68 17.72
C ARG A 151 0.29 -29.41 18.97
N ILE A 152 -0.48 -28.34 18.91
CA ILE A 152 -1.51 -28.00 19.90
C ILE A 152 -2.83 -27.83 19.15
N ALA A 153 -3.87 -28.54 19.59
CA ALA A 153 -5.20 -28.49 18.97
C ALA A 153 -6.30 -28.25 20.01
N ASP A 154 -7.10 -27.21 19.81
CA ASP A 154 -8.32 -26.92 20.56
C ASP A 154 -9.51 -27.28 19.68
N LEU A 155 -10.18 -28.40 19.97
CA LEU A 155 -11.36 -28.80 19.21
C LEU A 155 -12.59 -28.05 19.72
N SER A 156 -13.47 -27.68 18.77
CA SER A 156 -14.74 -27.05 19.09
C SER A 156 -15.66 -28.02 19.84
N ASP A 157 -16.27 -27.53 20.91
CA ASP A 157 -17.37 -28.16 21.65
C ASP A 157 -18.74 -27.56 21.27
N GLY A 158 -18.77 -26.68 20.25
CA GLY A 158 -19.96 -25.93 19.85
C GLY A 158 -20.26 -24.68 20.71
N VAL A 159 -19.46 -24.40 21.75
CA VAL A 159 -19.62 -23.22 22.61
C VAL A 159 -18.77 -22.08 22.08
N LYS A 160 -19.36 -20.91 21.81
CA LYS A 160 -18.57 -19.70 21.49
C LYS A 160 -17.78 -19.28 22.73
N ALA A 161 -16.46 -19.24 22.64
CA ALA A 161 -15.62 -18.77 23.74
C ALA A 161 -15.51 -17.23 23.76
N ASP A 162 -15.10 -16.69 24.90
CA ASP A 162 -14.90 -15.25 25.08
C ASP A 162 -13.77 -14.70 24.17
N ASN A 163 -13.71 -13.37 24.09
CA ASN A 163 -12.76 -12.64 23.25
C ASN A 163 -11.31 -12.60 23.79
N GLN A 164 -11.00 -13.28 24.91
CA GLN A 164 -9.67 -13.34 25.54
C GLN A 164 -9.22 -14.77 25.87
N SER A 165 -9.83 -15.75 25.22
CA SER A 165 -9.47 -17.15 25.31
C SER A 165 -8.61 -17.57 24.12
N ALA A 166 -7.67 -18.49 24.34
CA ALA A 166 -6.85 -19.06 23.29
C ALA A 166 -6.54 -20.55 23.52
N ALA A 167 -6.14 -21.26 22.46
CA ALA A 167 -5.61 -22.62 22.56
C ALA A 167 -4.28 -22.65 23.35
N VAL A 168 -3.42 -21.67 23.08
CA VAL A 168 -2.18 -21.39 23.81
C VAL A 168 -2.26 -20.00 24.44
N LYS A 169 -2.21 -19.95 25.77
CA LYS A 169 -2.32 -18.70 26.54
C LYS A 169 -1.03 -18.42 27.31
N LEU A 170 -0.43 -17.27 27.05
CA LEU A 170 0.82 -16.80 27.66
C LEU A 170 0.51 -15.54 28.45
N MET A 171 0.40 -15.68 29.77
CA MET A 171 0.04 -14.60 30.68
C MET A 171 1.31 -13.96 31.24
N GLY A 172 1.92 -13.10 30.43
CA GLY A 172 3.17 -12.40 30.70
C GLY A 172 3.75 -11.88 29.38
N GLN A 173 4.97 -11.36 29.42
CA GLN A 173 5.80 -11.23 28.21
C GLN A 173 6.29 -12.63 27.81
N ALA A 174 6.36 -12.94 26.52
CA ALA A 174 6.74 -14.28 26.09
C ALA A 174 7.64 -14.29 24.85
N VAL A 175 8.59 -15.22 24.83
CA VAL A 175 9.46 -15.51 23.69
C VAL A 175 9.14 -16.92 23.19
N LEU A 176 8.84 -17.03 21.91
CA LEU A 176 8.66 -18.28 21.21
C LEU A 176 9.86 -18.54 20.30
N CYS A 177 10.51 -19.69 20.47
CA CYS A 177 11.74 -20.04 19.75
C CYS A 177 11.85 -21.55 19.50
N GLY A 178 12.85 -21.95 18.70
CA GLY A 178 13.17 -23.36 18.46
C GLY A 178 12.66 -23.90 17.13
N GLY A 179 12.10 -25.12 17.15
CA GLY A 179 11.63 -25.86 15.97
C GLY A 179 10.25 -25.42 15.47
N ASN A 180 9.35 -26.39 15.27
CA ASN A 180 8.05 -26.16 14.63
C ASN A 180 6.92 -26.24 15.65
N LEU A 181 5.99 -25.27 15.61
CA LEU A 181 4.74 -25.32 16.37
C LEU A 181 3.55 -25.13 15.42
N ALA A 182 2.71 -26.15 15.33
CA ALA A 182 1.40 -26.06 14.69
C ALA A 182 0.31 -25.86 15.74
N VAL A 183 -0.50 -24.81 15.61
CA VAL A 183 -1.67 -24.55 16.46
C VAL A 183 -2.94 -24.59 15.62
N ASN A 184 -3.91 -25.40 16.02
CA ASN A 184 -5.24 -25.41 15.44
C ASN A 184 -6.24 -24.97 16.52
N ALA A 185 -6.94 -23.87 16.27
CA ALA A 185 -7.95 -23.37 17.19
C ALA A 185 -9.34 -23.50 16.58
N GLY A 186 -10.16 -24.40 17.13
CA GLY A 186 -11.52 -24.64 16.66
C GLY A 186 -12.59 -23.74 17.29
N ARG A 187 -12.25 -22.95 18.31
CA ARG A 187 -13.24 -22.21 19.13
C ARG A 187 -12.96 -20.72 19.35
N ARG A 188 -11.70 -20.30 19.25
CA ARG A 188 -11.20 -19.01 19.79
C ARG A 188 -9.90 -18.61 19.11
N SER A 189 -9.14 -17.71 19.74
CA SER A 189 -7.83 -17.33 19.20
C SER A 189 -6.85 -18.51 19.30
N ALA A 190 -5.86 -18.60 18.41
CA ALA A 190 -4.87 -19.67 18.52
C ALA A 190 -3.83 -19.36 19.62
N LEU A 191 -3.28 -18.15 19.58
CA LEU A 191 -2.35 -17.63 20.58
C LEU A 191 -2.92 -16.37 21.24
N PHE A 192 -2.82 -16.30 22.57
CA PHE A 192 -3.06 -15.06 23.31
C PHE A 192 -1.91 -14.76 24.27
N CYS A 193 -1.26 -13.62 24.09
CA CYS A 193 -0.23 -13.08 24.99
C CYS A 193 -0.74 -11.82 25.72
N THR A 194 -0.64 -11.78 27.05
CA THR A 194 -1.06 -10.59 27.82
C THR A 194 -0.01 -9.48 27.85
N GLY A 195 1.22 -9.76 27.43
CA GLY A 195 2.29 -8.79 27.24
C GLY A 195 2.74 -8.69 25.79
N THR A 196 4.02 -8.41 25.58
CA THR A 196 4.67 -8.49 24.27
C THR A 196 5.02 -9.95 23.94
N LEU A 197 4.67 -10.37 22.72
CA LEU A 197 5.03 -11.67 22.17
C LEU A 197 6.22 -11.48 21.21
N TYR A 198 7.29 -12.21 21.44
CA TYR A 198 8.46 -12.27 20.57
C TYR A 198 8.49 -13.61 19.86
N LEU A 199 8.85 -13.60 18.58
CA LEU A 199 9.15 -14.78 17.81
C LEU A 199 10.59 -14.68 17.31
N ASP A 200 11.39 -15.70 17.64
CA ASP A 200 12.79 -15.77 17.26
C ASP A 200 13.18 -17.17 16.77
N GLY A 201 13.40 -17.28 15.46
CA GLY A 201 14.02 -18.44 14.82
C GLY A 201 13.14 -19.68 14.66
N MET A 202 11.84 -19.63 14.98
CA MET A 202 10.94 -20.78 14.89
C MET A 202 10.05 -20.81 13.64
N GLN A 203 9.41 -21.94 13.36
CA GLN A 203 8.26 -22.00 12.45
C GLN A 203 6.95 -22.10 13.24
N LEU A 204 6.09 -21.10 13.10
CA LEU A 204 4.74 -21.08 13.69
C LEU A 204 3.71 -21.22 12.56
N LEU A 205 2.87 -22.25 12.67
CA LEU A 205 1.76 -22.47 11.74
C LEU A 205 0.43 -22.45 12.50
N ILE A 206 -0.47 -21.55 12.13
CA ILE A 206 -1.83 -21.46 12.66
C ILE A 206 -2.81 -21.73 11.52
N GLN A 207 -3.46 -22.89 11.55
CA GLN A 207 -4.42 -23.31 10.52
C GLN A 207 -5.83 -22.99 10.98
N GLY A 208 -6.25 -21.74 10.78
CA GLY A 208 -7.57 -21.25 11.17
C GLY A 208 -7.71 -20.98 12.67
N ALA A 209 -8.46 -19.91 12.96
CA ALA A 209 -8.93 -19.54 14.29
C ALA A 209 -10.27 -18.79 14.13
N PRO A 210 -11.38 -19.18 14.79
CA PRO A 210 -12.64 -18.44 14.72
C PRO A 210 -12.60 -17.00 15.25
N ASN A 211 -11.55 -16.66 16.02
CA ASN A 211 -11.28 -15.30 16.47
C ASN A 211 -10.00 -14.80 15.79
N ASN A 212 -8.99 -14.35 16.53
CA ASN A 212 -7.72 -13.91 15.94
C ASN A 212 -6.72 -15.07 15.89
N ALA A 213 -5.85 -15.15 14.90
CA ALA A 213 -4.78 -16.15 14.96
C ALA A 213 -3.82 -15.84 16.12
N ILE A 214 -3.33 -14.61 16.17
CA ILE A 214 -2.44 -14.10 17.22
C ILE A 214 -3.05 -12.86 17.86
N LEU A 215 -3.36 -12.95 19.15
CA LEU A 215 -3.82 -11.84 19.95
C LEU A 215 -2.73 -11.45 20.96
N THR A 216 -2.38 -10.17 21.03
CA THR A 216 -1.52 -9.63 22.08
C THR A 216 -2.17 -8.41 22.72
N ASN A 217 -1.97 -8.23 24.03
CA ASN A 217 -2.27 -6.95 24.65
C ASN A 217 -1.14 -5.92 24.42
N GLY A 218 0.12 -6.38 24.32
CA GLY A 218 1.29 -5.57 23.98
C GLY A 218 1.61 -5.62 22.48
N SER A 219 2.89 -5.77 22.15
CA SER A 219 3.37 -5.85 20.76
C SER A 219 3.52 -7.30 20.29
N PHE A 220 3.57 -7.50 18.97
CA PHE A 220 4.08 -8.72 18.35
C PHE A 220 5.35 -8.38 17.57
N VAL A 221 6.47 -8.98 18.01
CA VAL A 221 7.81 -8.67 17.49
C VAL A 221 8.42 -9.92 16.88
N VAL A 222 8.74 -9.86 15.60
CA VAL A 222 9.36 -10.96 14.87
C VAL A 222 10.81 -10.58 14.58
N GLY A 223 11.74 -11.26 15.26
CA GLY A 223 13.18 -11.14 14.99
C GLY A 223 13.58 -11.90 13.73
N SER A 224 13.20 -13.18 13.69
CA SER A 224 13.48 -14.12 12.61
C SER A 224 12.49 -15.28 12.65
N GLY A 225 12.49 -16.17 11.65
CA GLY A 225 11.62 -17.34 11.60
C GLY A 225 10.48 -17.21 10.59
N ASN A 226 9.55 -18.17 10.61
CA ASN A 226 8.43 -18.23 9.67
C ASN A 226 7.09 -18.27 10.42
N VAL A 227 6.12 -17.48 9.97
CA VAL A 227 4.75 -17.51 10.48
C VAL A 227 3.80 -17.71 9.31
N GLY A 228 3.02 -18.78 9.34
CA GLY A 228 1.84 -18.93 8.49
C GLY A 228 0.61 -18.91 9.39
N ALA A 229 -0.29 -17.95 9.22
CA ALA A 229 -1.44 -17.82 10.09
C ALA A 229 -2.70 -17.44 9.33
N SER A 230 -3.81 -18.11 9.65
CA SER A 230 -5.13 -17.72 9.14
C SER A 230 -6.19 -17.67 10.23
N SER A 231 -7.19 -16.81 10.05
CA SER A 231 -8.31 -16.64 10.99
C SER A 231 -9.58 -16.09 10.35
N SER A 232 -10.69 -16.26 11.05
CA SER A 232 -11.97 -15.64 10.70
C SER A 232 -12.00 -14.16 11.07
N LYS A 233 -11.35 -13.72 12.14
CA LYS A 233 -11.18 -12.28 12.43
C LYS A 233 -9.77 -11.82 12.10
N ASP A 234 -9.30 -10.78 12.78
CA ASP A 234 -7.98 -10.22 12.56
C ASP A 234 -6.91 -11.31 12.68
N VAL A 235 -5.98 -11.41 11.73
CA VAL A 235 -4.93 -12.45 11.82
C VAL A 235 -4.00 -12.14 12.97
N VAL A 236 -3.47 -10.93 13.01
CA VAL A 236 -2.68 -10.42 14.13
C VAL A 236 -3.34 -9.19 14.71
N LYS A 237 -3.65 -9.22 16.01
CA LYS A 237 -4.22 -8.09 16.74
C LYS A 237 -3.35 -7.70 17.94
N CYS A 238 -2.72 -6.54 17.88
CA CYS A 238 -1.99 -5.92 18.98
C CYS A 238 -2.85 -4.81 19.59
N LYS A 239 -3.44 -5.04 20.77
CA LYS A 239 -4.43 -4.10 21.34
C LYS A 239 -3.86 -2.74 21.73
N LYS A 240 -2.63 -2.70 22.25
CA LYS A 240 -1.98 -1.48 22.77
C LYS A 240 -0.52 -1.36 22.36
N GLY A 241 -0.03 -2.29 21.56
CA GLY A 241 1.35 -2.29 21.08
C GLY A 241 1.41 -2.43 19.58
N ASP A 242 2.61 -2.73 19.12
CA ASP A 242 3.01 -2.59 17.73
C ASP A 242 3.17 -3.95 17.08
N PHE A 243 3.09 -3.97 15.76
CA PHE A 243 3.63 -5.05 14.96
C PHE A 243 5.02 -4.67 14.48
N VAL A 244 6.01 -5.52 14.70
CA VAL A 244 7.42 -5.25 14.36
C VAL A 244 8.01 -6.43 13.64
N LEU A 245 8.56 -6.20 12.44
CA LEU A 245 9.23 -7.21 11.63
C LEU A 245 10.66 -6.78 11.33
N PHE A 246 11.62 -7.45 11.98
CA PHE A 246 13.05 -7.32 11.66
C PHE A 246 13.47 -8.25 10.53
N GLY A 247 12.90 -9.46 10.49
CA GLY A 247 13.23 -10.49 9.50
C GLY A 247 12.33 -11.71 9.57
N GLY A 248 12.49 -12.64 8.63
CA GLY A 248 11.66 -13.84 8.52
C GLY A 248 10.65 -13.81 7.36
N LYS A 249 9.82 -14.85 7.25
CA LYS A 249 8.74 -14.94 6.25
C LYS A 249 7.39 -15.09 6.94
N ILE A 250 6.50 -14.15 6.70
CA ILE A 250 5.18 -14.06 7.33
C ILE A 250 4.11 -14.12 6.26
N LEU A 251 3.17 -15.06 6.39
CA LEU A 251 2.00 -15.21 5.53
C LEU A 251 0.74 -15.15 6.40
N LEU A 252 -0.09 -14.14 6.18
CA LEU A 252 -1.31 -13.89 6.95
C LEU A 252 -2.53 -13.94 6.02
N SER A 253 -3.60 -14.63 6.44
CA SER A 253 -4.86 -14.57 5.70
C SER A 253 -6.13 -14.57 6.53
N SER A 254 -7.10 -13.76 6.11
CA SER A 254 -8.47 -13.70 6.66
C SER A 254 -9.49 -13.55 5.54
N SER A 255 -10.75 -13.88 5.82
CA SER A 255 -11.81 -13.86 4.79
C SER A 255 -13.17 -13.36 5.26
N GLU A 256 -13.38 -13.10 6.55
CA GLU A 256 -14.65 -12.52 7.01
C GLU A 256 -14.61 -10.99 6.91
N ASP A 257 -15.79 -10.40 6.81
CA ASP A 257 -15.97 -8.95 6.78
C ASP A 257 -15.41 -8.27 8.03
N LYS A 258 -14.78 -7.12 7.83
CA LYS A 258 -14.17 -6.29 8.87
C LYS A 258 -13.07 -7.01 9.67
N ALA A 259 -12.44 -8.01 9.08
CA ALA A 259 -11.33 -8.76 9.65
C ALA A 259 -10.01 -8.32 9.01
N ASP A 260 -9.12 -7.73 9.82
CA ASP A 260 -7.89 -7.15 9.29
C ASP A 260 -6.76 -8.19 9.19
N GLY A 261 -5.80 -8.02 8.27
CA GLY A 261 -4.60 -8.87 8.28
C GLY A 261 -3.75 -8.61 9.52
N VAL A 262 -3.44 -7.34 9.75
CA VAL A 262 -2.77 -6.85 10.95
C VAL A 262 -3.51 -5.63 11.49
N GLN A 263 -3.82 -5.63 12.78
CA GLN A 263 -4.31 -4.46 13.51
C GLN A 263 -3.38 -4.17 14.69
N ALA A 264 -2.78 -2.96 14.71
CA ALA A 264 -1.82 -2.57 15.73
C ALA A 264 -1.89 -1.06 16.05
N VAL A 265 -1.18 -0.61 17.09
CA VAL A 265 -0.95 0.82 17.31
C VAL A 265 -0.03 1.35 16.22
N ASN A 266 1.19 0.82 16.12
CA ASN A 266 2.08 1.09 15.00
C ASN A 266 2.50 -0.20 14.29
N PHE A 267 2.97 -0.06 13.06
CA PHE A 267 3.56 -1.11 12.25
C PHE A 267 4.96 -0.68 11.82
N TYR A 268 5.96 -1.53 12.06
CA TYR A 268 7.34 -1.29 11.67
C TYR A 268 7.91 -2.50 10.93
N GLN A 269 8.41 -2.28 9.72
CA GLN A 269 9.17 -3.30 8.99
C GLN A 269 10.53 -2.76 8.59
N GLN A 270 11.57 -3.48 9.00
CA GLN A 270 12.97 -3.17 8.69
C GLN A 270 13.60 -4.21 7.75
N GLY A 271 13.00 -5.41 7.66
CA GLY A 271 13.46 -6.50 6.81
C GLY A 271 12.43 -7.62 6.71
N GLY A 272 12.83 -8.76 6.13
CA GLY A 272 11.95 -9.93 5.96
C GLY A 272 10.94 -9.81 4.81
N ASN A 273 10.07 -10.80 4.72
CA ASN A 273 9.00 -10.92 3.73
C ASN A 273 7.65 -10.99 4.48
N LEU A 274 6.73 -10.09 4.16
CA LEU A 274 5.37 -10.12 4.65
C LEU A 274 4.38 -10.22 3.49
N ASP A 275 3.60 -11.29 3.45
CA ASP A 275 2.50 -11.51 2.52
C ASP A 275 1.18 -11.52 3.32
N VAL A 276 0.25 -10.62 2.99
CA VAL A 276 -1.05 -10.48 3.64
C VAL A 276 -2.16 -10.58 2.61
N VAL A 277 -3.13 -11.48 2.82
CA VAL A 277 -4.28 -11.67 1.92
C VAL A 277 -5.57 -11.62 2.72
N VAL A 278 -6.40 -10.61 2.46
CA VAL A 278 -7.64 -10.34 3.22
C VAL A 278 -8.82 -10.22 2.27
N ALA A 279 -9.78 -11.14 2.36
CA ALA A 279 -10.85 -11.24 1.38
C ALA A 279 -12.20 -10.65 1.82
N GLY A 280 -12.39 -10.38 3.11
CA GLY A 280 -13.66 -9.90 3.65
C GLY A 280 -13.99 -8.46 3.25
N ALA A 281 -15.28 -8.14 3.19
CA ALA A 281 -15.76 -6.80 2.87
C ALA A 281 -15.43 -5.80 3.99
N ALA A 282 -15.12 -4.56 3.61
CA ALA A 282 -14.67 -3.49 4.51
C ALA A 282 -13.51 -3.90 5.44
N SER A 283 -12.60 -4.74 4.95
CA SER A 283 -11.47 -5.26 5.72
C SER A 283 -10.17 -4.62 5.25
N ASP A 284 -9.28 -4.32 6.18
CA ASP A 284 -7.98 -3.73 5.86
C ASP A 284 -6.87 -4.80 5.87
N GLY A 285 -5.92 -4.72 4.95
CA GLY A 285 -4.73 -5.57 4.98
C GLY A 285 -3.90 -5.29 6.23
N ILE A 286 -3.47 -4.04 6.40
CA ILE A 286 -2.79 -3.56 7.59
C ILE A 286 -3.47 -2.29 8.07
N LYS A 287 -3.88 -2.27 9.33
CA LYS A 287 -4.54 -1.15 10.00
C LYS A 287 -3.75 -0.68 11.22
N THR A 288 -3.46 0.62 11.27
CA THR A 288 -2.73 1.24 12.37
C THR A 288 -3.45 2.46 12.92
N ALA A 289 -3.56 2.55 14.25
CA ALA A 289 -4.06 3.77 14.93
C ALA A 289 -2.99 4.88 15.01
N GLY A 290 -1.73 4.52 14.75
CA GLY A 290 -0.57 5.39 14.72
C GLY A 290 0.12 5.27 13.37
N ASN A 291 1.40 4.88 13.38
CA ASN A 291 2.25 4.86 12.21
C ASN A 291 2.31 3.51 11.52
N LEU A 292 2.52 3.54 10.21
CA LEU A 292 3.11 2.46 9.44
C LEU A 292 4.43 2.94 8.82
N CYS A 293 5.55 2.28 9.13
CA CYS A 293 6.87 2.69 8.66
C CYS A 293 7.64 1.51 8.05
N LEU A 294 8.04 1.64 6.79
CA LEU A 294 8.77 0.65 6.02
C LEU A 294 10.17 1.18 5.64
N ASN A 295 11.21 0.50 6.12
CA ASN A 295 12.62 0.84 5.81
C ASN A 295 13.34 -0.30 5.07
N GLY A 296 12.67 -1.41 4.79
CA GLY A 296 13.28 -2.53 4.08
C GLY A 296 12.39 -3.77 4.01
N GLY A 297 12.94 -4.82 3.39
CA GLY A 297 12.23 -6.09 3.16
C GLY A 297 11.26 -6.03 1.98
N ASN A 298 10.47 -7.08 1.84
CA ASN A 298 9.40 -7.19 0.84
C ASN A 298 8.04 -7.20 1.56
N MET A 299 7.07 -6.47 1.04
CA MET A 299 5.70 -6.47 1.54
C MET A 299 4.72 -6.61 0.38
N ASN A 300 3.89 -7.65 0.40
CA ASN A 300 2.76 -7.80 -0.50
C ASN A 300 1.47 -7.82 0.32
N VAL A 301 0.55 -6.92 0.01
CA VAL A 301 -0.77 -6.88 0.63
C VAL A 301 -1.83 -6.95 -0.45
N VAL A 302 -2.76 -7.88 -0.30
CA VAL A 302 -3.88 -8.09 -1.20
C VAL A 302 -5.18 -8.01 -0.41
N THR A 303 -6.06 -7.11 -0.82
CA THR A 303 -7.44 -6.99 -0.32
C THR A 303 -8.42 -7.22 -1.47
N SER A 304 -9.58 -7.82 -1.22
CA SER A 304 -10.55 -8.11 -2.30
C SER A 304 -12.03 -7.90 -1.94
N GLY A 305 -12.33 -7.37 -0.76
CA GLY A 305 -13.70 -7.20 -0.31
C GLY A 305 -14.29 -5.84 -0.69
N ASP A 306 -15.57 -5.82 -1.04
CA ASP A 306 -16.30 -4.59 -1.35
C ASP A 306 -16.50 -3.69 -0.12
N ALA A 307 -16.87 -2.44 -0.35
CA ALA A 307 -17.30 -1.54 0.71
C ALA A 307 -18.60 -2.00 1.39
N LEU A 308 -18.71 -1.74 2.69
CA LEU A 308 -19.92 -1.98 3.48
C LEU A 308 -20.51 -0.68 4.02
N PHE A 309 -21.80 -0.48 3.78
CA PHE A 309 -22.54 0.63 4.37
C PHE A 309 -22.74 0.44 5.89
N ASN A 310 -22.54 1.50 6.65
CA ASN A 310 -22.80 1.58 8.07
C ASN A 310 -23.98 2.50 8.35
N SER A 311 -25.17 1.90 8.48
CA SER A 311 -26.41 2.61 8.76
C SER A 311 -26.43 3.44 10.05
N LYS A 312 -25.51 3.20 11.00
CA LYS A 312 -25.39 4.00 12.23
C LYS A 312 -24.58 5.27 12.03
N LYS A 313 -23.68 5.28 11.04
CA LYS A 313 -22.82 6.42 10.72
C LYS A 313 -23.27 7.16 9.45
N SER A 314 -24.16 6.55 8.66
CA SER A 314 -24.50 7.02 7.30
C SER A 314 -23.24 7.15 6.45
N ASP A 315 -22.43 6.08 6.41
CA ASP A 315 -21.10 6.11 5.79
C ASP A 315 -20.66 4.72 5.35
N TYR A 316 -19.78 4.63 4.36
CA TYR A 316 -19.20 3.40 3.88
C TYR A 316 -17.83 3.13 4.52
N SER A 317 -17.58 1.87 4.84
CA SER A 317 -16.23 1.39 5.14
C SER A 317 -15.74 0.56 3.97
N SER A 318 -14.63 0.97 3.35
CA SER A 318 -14.02 0.25 2.23
C SER A 318 -12.83 -0.59 2.69
N SER A 319 -12.46 -1.58 1.88
CA SER A 319 -11.21 -2.30 2.07
C SER A 319 -10.03 -1.44 1.64
N SER A 320 -8.91 -1.54 2.37
CA SER A 320 -7.65 -0.89 2.01
C SER A 320 -6.49 -1.85 2.21
N CYS A 321 -5.50 -1.89 1.31
CA CYS A 321 -4.28 -2.65 1.60
C CYS A 321 -3.59 -2.07 2.85
N ILE A 322 -3.39 -0.76 2.87
CA ILE A 322 -2.83 -0.03 4.01
C ILE A 322 -3.84 1.02 4.51
N LYS A 323 -4.12 1.00 5.81
CA LYS A 323 -4.87 2.05 6.51
C LYS A 323 -4.12 2.55 7.75
N SER A 324 -3.89 3.85 7.85
CA SER A 324 -3.18 4.46 8.97
C SER A 324 -3.81 5.78 9.40
N ASP A 325 -4.05 5.94 10.70
CA ASP A 325 -4.65 7.17 11.21
C ASP A 325 -3.63 8.34 11.28
N ARG A 326 -2.30 8.08 11.27
CA ARG A 326 -1.28 9.13 11.51
C ARG A 326 -0.21 9.28 10.44
N LEU A 327 0.48 8.20 10.07
CA LEU A 327 1.60 8.32 9.14
C LEU A 327 1.80 7.01 8.38
N VAL A 328 1.93 7.11 7.06
CA VAL A 328 2.57 6.07 6.25
C VAL A 328 3.92 6.61 5.79
N GLU A 329 5.02 5.99 6.24
CA GLU A 329 6.37 6.31 5.77
C GLU A 329 6.99 5.11 5.04
N ILE A 330 7.41 5.32 3.80
CA ILE A 330 8.14 4.33 3.00
C ILE A 330 9.51 4.93 2.64
N SER A 331 10.53 4.45 3.33
CA SER A 331 11.92 4.87 3.14
C SER A 331 12.77 3.84 2.38
N GLY A 332 12.27 2.60 2.25
CA GLY A 332 12.92 1.53 1.50
C GLY A 332 12.07 0.25 1.41
N GLY A 333 12.58 -0.74 0.68
CA GLY A 333 11.91 -2.03 0.46
C GLY A 333 11.21 -2.16 -0.90
N ASN A 334 10.62 -3.33 -1.15
CA ASN A 334 9.76 -3.60 -2.31
C ASN A 334 8.33 -3.85 -1.84
N CYS A 335 7.38 -3.03 -2.28
CA CYS A 335 6.01 -3.01 -1.81
C CYS A 335 5.05 -3.23 -2.98
N GLY A 336 4.20 -4.24 -2.88
CA GLY A 336 3.07 -4.50 -3.78
C GLY A 336 1.75 -4.43 -3.03
N PHE A 337 0.90 -3.49 -3.39
CA PHE A 337 -0.41 -3.26 -2.76
C PHE A 337 -1.51 -3.43 -3.80
N ARG A 338 -2.30 -4.49 -3.69
CA ARG A 338 -3.40 -4.79 -4.63
C ARG A 338 -4.73 -4.83 -3.90
N SER A 339 -5.57 -3.81 -4.07
CA SER A 339 -6.91 -3.79 -3.49
C SER A 339 -7.99 -3.89 -4.56
N GLU A 340 -8.88 -4.86 -4.41
CA GLU A 340 -10.03 -5.06 -5.29
C GLU A 340 -11.35 -4.94 -4.51
N GLY A 341 -12.44 -4.67 -5.23
CA GLY A 341 -13.78 -4.46 -4.70
C GLY A 341 -14.21 -3.00 -4.80
N ASP A 342 -15.50 -2.74 -4.84
CA ASP A 342 -15.99 -1.37 -5.00
C ASP A 342 -15.59 -0.50 -3.79
N GLY A 343 -15.10 0.72 -4.06
CA GLY A 343 -14.56 1.63 -3.06
C GLY A 343 -13.14 1.31 -2.55
N ALA A 344 -12.47 0.30 -3.11
CA ALA A 344 -11.17 -0.21 -2.67
C ALA A 344 -10.06 0.85 -2.62
N LYS A 345 -9.12 0.74 -1.67
CA LYS A 345 -7.98 1.65 -1.59
C LYS A 345 -6.66 0.92 -1.54
N GLY A 346 -5.65 1.40 -2.26
CA GLY A 346 -4.28 0.92 -2.09
C GLY A 346 -3.74 1.35 -0.72
N ILE A 347 -3.48 2.65 -0.59
CA ILE A 347 -3.01 3.27 0.65
C ILE A 347 -4.00 4.35 1.07
N SER A 348 -4.49 4.30 2.30
CA SER A 348 -5.33 5.34 2.90
C SER A 348 -4.70 5.82 4.19
N CYS A 349 -4.46 7.12 4.32
CA CYS A 349 -3.96 7.72 5.54
C CYS A 349 -4.76 8.97 5.93
N ASP A 350 -5.17 9.05 7.19
CA ASP A 350 -5.98 10.16 7.70
C ASP A 350 -5.15 11.45 7.92
N SER A 351 -3.81 11.36 7.80
CA SER A 351 -2.94 12.51 8.09
C SER A 351 -1.81 12.70 7.09
N ILE A 352 -0.69 11.99 7.17
CA ILE A 352 0.46 12.25 6.30
C ILE A 352 0.97 10.97 5.67
N ILE A 353 1.34 11.05 4.40
CA ILE A 353 2.10 10.00 3.71
C ILE A 353 3.44 10.59 3.27
N VAL A 354 4.53 9.85 3.50
CA VAL A 354 5.89 10.21 3.09
C VAL A 354 6.54 9.04 2.37
N VAL A 355 6.99 9.25 1.13
CA VAL A 355 7.80 8.29 0.39
C VAL A 355 9.18 8.90 0.16
N ARG A 356 10.20 8.34 0.82
CA ARG A 356 11.61 8.75 0.66
C ARG A 356 12.40 7.80 -0.24
N GLY A 357 11.89 6.59 -0.46
CA GLY A 357 12.59 5.55 -1.21
C GLY A 357 11.74 4.30 -1.41
N GLY A 358 12.39 3.23 -1.90
CA GLY A 358 11.75 1.94 -2.18
C GLY A 358 11.11 1.84 -3.56
N ASN A 359 10.61 0.66 -3.87
CA ASN A 359 9.80 0.37 -5.05
C ASN A 359 8.36 0.10 -4.57
N VAL A 360 7.42 0.96 -4.96
CA VAL A 360 6.03 0.92 -4.50
C VAL A 360 5.13 0.76 -5.72
N SER A 361 4.45 -0.38 -5.83
CA SER A 361 3.41 -0.62 -6.84
C SER A 361 2.06 -0.73 -6.15
N VAL A 362 1.14 0.13 -6.53
CA VAL A 362 -0.24 0.20 -6.03
C VAL A 362 -1.17 -0.11 -7.18
N VAL A 363 -2.00 -1.13 -7.01
CA VAL A 363 -3.03 -1.51 -7.96
C VAL A 363 -4.37 -1.53 -7.26
N THR A 364 -5.33 -0.76 -7.78
CA THR A 364 -6.69 -0.74 -7.26
C THR A 364 -7.67 -1.13 -8.35
N LYS A 365 -8.66 -1.96 -8.03
CA LYS A 365 -9.76 -2.31 -8.93
C LYS A 365 -11.12 -2.21 -8.27
N GLY A 366 -12.04 -1.45 -8.84
CA GLY A 366 -13.40 -1.30 -8.32
C GLY A 366 -14.05 -0.02 -8.80
N GLY A 367 -15.36 0.10 -8.60
CA GLY A 367 -16.14 1.29 -8.91
C GLY A 367 -16.36 2.21 -7.71
N ASP A 368 -17.15 3.24 -7.96
CA ASP A 368 -17.74 4.10 -6.92
C ASP A 368 -18.90 3.41 -6.22
N VAL A 369 -19.02 3.67 -4.92
CA VAL A 369 -20.17 3.28 -4.11
C VAL A 369 -20.81 4.54 -3.56
N ASN A 370 -22.09 4.75 -3.87
CA ASN A 370 -22.87 5.90 -3.41
C ASN A 370 -24.16 5.42 -2.73
N ASP A 371 -24.53 6.06 -1.63
CA ASP A 371 -25.86 5.87 -1.04
C ASP A 371 -26.91 6.62 -1.90
N PRO A 372 -28.04 6.00 -2.25
CA PRO A 372 -29.04 6.61 -3.11
C PRO A 372 -29.86 7.72 -2.42
N VAL A 373 -29.75 7.87 -1.10
CA VAL A 373 -30.50 8.83 -0.28
C VAL A 373 -29.58 9.90 0.31
N ASP A 374 -28.42 9.52 0.84
CA ASP A 374 -27.43 10.42 1.41
C ASP A 374 -26.23 10.59 0.47
N ILE A 375 -26.24 11.68 -0.30
CA ILE A 375 -25.17 11.97 -1.27
C ILE A 375 -23.77 12.12 -0.63
N ASN A 376 -23.70 12.36 0.68
CA ASN A 376 -22.43 12.44 1.40
C ASN A 376 -21.89 11.06 1.81
N ALA A 377 -22.73 10.03 1.80
CA ALA A 377 -22.34 8.67 2.12
C ALA A 377 -21.86 7.96 0.85
N HIS A 378 -20.56 8.05 0.59
CA HIS A 378 -19.94 7.43 -0.57
C HIS A 378 -18.50 6.98 -0.28
N THR A 379 -17.99 6.11 -1.15
CA THR A 379 -16.58 5.77 -1.22
C THR A 379 -16.22 5.41 -2.65
N SER A 380 -15.03 5.78 -3.09
CA SER A 380 -14.52 5.46 -4.41
C SER A 380 -13.23 4.66 -4.35
N SER A 381 -12.87 4.08 -5.48
CA SER A 381 -11.65 3.32 -5.60
C SER A 381 -10.47 4.26 -5.80
N LYS A 382 -9.45 4.21 -4.92
CA LYS A 382 -8.31 5.13 -4.99
C LYS A 382 -6.99 4.42 -4.81
N GLY A 383 -5.97 4.84 -5.56
CA GLY A 383 -4.63 4.27 -5.43
C GLY A 383 -4.01 4.67 -4.09
N ILE A 384 -3.62 5.93 -3.98
CA ILE A 384 -3.05 6.52 -2.76
C ILE A 384 -3.94 7.69 -2.33
N LYS A 385 -4.44 7.65 -1.09
CA LYS A 385 -5.26 8.71 -0.48
C LYS A 385 -4.64 9.21 0.82
N SER A 386 -4.43 10.51 0.92
CA SER A 386 -4.09 11.21 2.15
C SER A 386 -5.16 12.26 2.48
N ASP A 387 -5.76 12.21 3.67
CA ASP A 387 -6.64 13.29 4.17
C ASP A 387 -5.85 14.53 4.61
N GLY A 388 -4.52 14.43 4.71
CA GLY A 388 -3.62 15.57 4.81
C GLY A 388 -2.69 15.65 3.61
N SER A 389 -1.41 15.90 3.89
CA SER A 389 -0.41 16.12 2.83
C SER A 389 0.29 14.81 2.45
N LEU A 390 0.77 14.75 1.21
CA LEU A 390 1.55 13.65 0.65
C LEU A 390 2.92 14.20 0.20
N TYR A 391 4.01 13.58 0.65
CA TYR A 391 5.36 13.98 0.32
C TYR A 391 6.09 12.85 -0.41
N LEU A 392 6.47 13.08 -1.66
CA LEU A 392 7.21 12.16 -2.51
C LEU A 392 8.59 12.74 -2.78
N ALA A 393 9.59 12.26 -2.04
CA ALA A 393 10.97 12.77 -2.07
C ALA A 393 11.99 11.81 -2.71
N GLY A 394 11.58 10.58 -3.01
CA GLY A 394 12.40 9.57 -3.67
C GLY A 394 11.59 8.32 -4.03
N GLY A 395 12.28 7.28 -4.48
CA GLY A 395 11.68 5.97 -4.81
C GLY A 395 11.02 5.89 -6.18
N ASN A 396 10.67 4.67 -6.58
CA ASN A 396 9.86 4.41 -7.77
C ASN A 396 8.42 4.08 -7.31
N VAL A 397 7.46 4.95 -7.61
CA VAL A 397 6.06 4.85 -7.21
C VAL A 397 5.20 4.69 -8.45
N GLU A 398 4.51 3.57 -8.55
CA GLU A 398 3.57 3.23 -9.61
C GLU A 398 2.17 3.05 -9.02
N VAL A 399 1.20 3.77 -9.57
CA VAL A 399 -0.18 3.76 -9.11
C VAL A 399 -1.10 3.50 -10.28
N LEU A 400 -1.79 2.37 -10.25
CA LEU A 400 -2.69 1.90 -11.31
C LEU A 400 -4.09 1.70 -10.72
N VAL A 401 -5.02 2.58 -11.08
CA VAL A 401 -6.42 2.49 -10.66
C VAL A 401 -7.27 2.11 -11.86
N PHE A 402 -7.91 0.95 -11.76
CA PHE A 402 -8.77 0.39 -12.79
C PHE A 402 -10.22 0.35 -12.30
N GLY A 403 -11.15 0.83 -13.12
CA GLY A 403 -12.57 0.84 -12.79
C GLY A 403 -13.18 2.19 -13.14
N GLU A 404 -14.33 2.15 -13.78
CA GLU A 404 -15.03 3.36 -14.22
C GLU A 404 -15.69 4.04 -13.00
N GLY A 405 -15.56 5.36 -12.90
CA GLY A 405 -16.13 6.16 -11.80
C GLY A 405 -15.52 7.55 -11.73
N GLU A 406 -16.35 8.58 -11.50
CA GLU A 406 -15.99 10.02 -11.47
C GLU A 406 -15.20 10.44 -10.21
N ARG A 407 -14.73 9.45 -9.42
CA ARG A 407 -13.91 9.67 -8.21
C ARG A 407 -12.81 8.62 -8.07
N ASN A 408 -12.60 7.83 -9.13
CA ASN A 408 -11.64 6.74 -9.17
C ASN A 408 -10.24 7.26 -9.51
N GLU A 409 -9.71 8.03 -8.58
CA GLU A 409 -8.48 8.80 -8.72
C GLU A 409 -7.23 7.96 -8.40
N GLY A 410 -6.12 8.31 -9.03
CA GLY A 410 -4.83 7.66 -8.80
C GLY A 410 -4.22 8.06 -7.46
N VAL A 411 -3.78 9.30 -7.37
CA VAL A 411 -3.16 9.90 -6.17
C VAL A 411 -4.00 11.08 -5.70
N GLU A 412 -4.52 10.99 -4.49
CA GLU A 412 -5.33 12.02 -3.84
C GLU A 412 -4.63 12.55 -2.59
N ALA A 413 -4.36 13.86 -2.56
CA ALA A 413 -3.91 14.57 -1.36
C ALA A 413 -4.88 15.69 -1.03
N LYS A 414 -5.68 15.53 0.03
CA LYS A 414 -6.69 16.55 0.41
C LYS A 414 -6.08 17.89 0.83
N LYS A 415 -4.79 17.92 1.18
CA LYS A 415 -4.00 19.14 1.36
C LYS A 415 -2.94 19.27 0.27
N ASP A 416 -1.67 19.14 0.63
CA ASP A 416 -0.57 19.41 -0.29
C ASP A 416 0.03 18.11 -0.82
N LEU A 417 0.26 18.05 -2.12
CA LEU A 417 1.16 17.09 -2.75
C LEU A 417 2.50 17.78 -3.02
N HIS A 418 3.57 17.30 -2.38
CA HIS A 418 4.93 17.72 -2.65
C HIS A 418 5.69 16.63 -3.39
N VAL A 419 6.23 16.94 -4.56
CA VAL A 419 7.15 16.07 -5.31
C VAL A 419 8.51 16.73 -5.40
N SER A 420 9.54 16.02 -4.95
CA SER A 420 10.91 16.52 -4.81
C SER A 420 11.93 15.40 -4.96
N GLY A 421 13.22 15.74 -4.86
CA GLY A 421 14.31 14.78 -4.96
C GLY A 421 14.31 14.05 -6.32
N ASP A 422 14.57 12.75 -6.29
CA ASP A 422 14.66 11.89 -7.48
C ASP A 422 13.45 10.96 -7.66
N CYS A 423 12.33 11.26 -6.98
CA CYS A 423 11.11 10.45 -7.05
C CYS A 423 10.66 10.22 -8.50
N LYS A 424 10.30 8.98 -8.84
CA LYS A 424 9.62 8.65 -10.09
C LYS A 424 8.20 8.24 -9.77
N LEU A 425 7.24 9.05 -10.19
CA LEU A 425 5.82 8.83 -10.01
C LEU A 425 5.17 8.52 -11.36
N TYR A 426 4.60 7.33 -11.48
CA TYR A 426 3.73 6.94 -12.59
C TYR A 426 2.31 6.75 -12.06
N VAL A 427 1.34 7.45 -12.66
CA VAL A 427 -0.06 7.32 -12.27
C VAL A 427 -0.94 7.10 -13.49
N TYR A 428 -1.76 6.06 -13.41
CA TYR A 428 -2.83 5.76 -14.33
C TYR A 428 -4.13 5.65 -13.53
N ALA A 429 -5.14 6.43 -13.90
CA ALA A 429 -6.44 6.39 -13.24
C ALA A 429 -7.58 6.57 -14.24
N TYR A 430 -8.79 6.14 -13.87
CA TYR A 430 -9.95 6.39 -14.71
C TYR A 430 -10.33 7.87 -14.68
N ASP A 431 -10.44 8.39 -13.46
CA ASP A 431 -10.68 9.79 -13.15
C ASP A 431 -9.35 10.54 -13.07
N ASP A 432 -9.21 11.54 -12.21
CA ASP A 432 -7.94 12.27 -12.09
C ASP A 432 -6.79 11.31 -11.77
N ALA A 433 -5.71 11.40 -12.56
CA ALA A 433 -4.52 10.65 -12.19
C ALA A 433 -3.91 11.23 -10.91
N ILE A 434 -3.88 12.55 -10.78
CA ILE A 434 -3.47 13.24 -9.56
C ILE A 434 -4.54 14.28 -9.20
N ASN A 435 -5.10 14.18 -7.99
CA ASN A 435 -5.93 15.22 -7.40
C ASN A 435 -5.27 15.74 -6.12
N ALA A 436 -5.01 17.04 -6.04
CA ALA A 436 -4.36 17.65 -4.89
C ALA A 436 -5.06 18.95 -4.46
N GLY A 437 -5.08 19.21 -3.15
CA GLY A 437 -5.46 20.53 -2.62
C GLY A 437 -4.51 21.62 -3.10
N ASN A 438 -3.20 21.38 -3.03
CA ASN A 438 -2.15 22.16 -3.70
C ASN A 438 -1.08 21.20 -4.24
N LEU A 439 -0.42 21.55 -5.33
CA LEU A 439 0.66 20.76 -5.92
C LEU A 439 1.96 21.57 -6.01
N PHE A 440 3.02 21.04 -5.40
CA PHE A 440 4.36 21.63 -5.39
C PHE A 440 5.38 20.64 -5.96
N VAL A 441 6.03 21.01 -7.06
CA VAL A 441 7.03 20.16 -7.73
C VAL A 441 8.38 20.86 -7.75
N ALA A 442 9.32 20.43 -6.92
CA ALA A 442 10.72 20.90 -6.96
C ALA A 442 11.66 19.97 -7.72
N GLY A 443 11.25 18.72 -7.96
CA GLY A 443 12.11 17.68 -8.52
C GLY A 443 11.30 16.44 -8.90
N GLY A 444 12.01 15.36 -9.20
CA GLY A 444 11.40 14.10 -9.62
C GLY A 444 10.90 14.06 -11.07
N LYS A 445 10.29 12.94 -11.43
CA LYS A 445 9.63 12.68 -12.70
C LYS A 445 8.20 12.24 -12.44
N ILE A 446 7.23 12.99 -12.92
CA ILE A 446 5.80 12.72 -12.81
C ILE A 446 5.27 12.39 -14.21
N TYR A 447 4.60 11.25 -14.33
CA TYR A 447 3.76 10.92 -15.47
C TYR A 447 2.35 10.60 -14.97
N ALA A 448 1.40 11.46 -15.31
CA ALA A 448 0.01 11.35 -14.94
C ALA A 448 -0.83 11.12 -16.21
N TYR A 449 -1.62 10.04 -16.22
CA TYR A 449 -2.48 9.66 -17.33
C TYR A 449 -3.88 9.37 -16.81
N SER A 450 -4.86 10.19 -17.19
CA SER A 450 -6.26 9.99 -16.84
C SER A 450 -7.04 9.43 -18.03
N VAL A 451 -7.81 8.37 -17.84
CA VAL A 451 -8.62 7.77 -18.92
C VAL A 451 -9.77 8.68 -19.34
N ALA A 452 -10.46 9.29 -18.40
CA ALA A 452 -11.73 9.96 -18.63
C ALA A 452 -11.79 11.41 -18.13
N ASN A 453 -10.82 11.88 -17.35
CA ASN A 453 -10.80 13.20 -16.72
C ASN A 453 -9.44 13.92 -16.90
N ASP A 454 -9.13 14.88 -16.04
CA ASP A 454 -7.88 15.63 -15.97
C ASP A 454 -6.70 14.72 -15.61
N ALA A 455 -5.56 14.90 -16.25
CA ALA A 455 -4.37 14.18 -15.78
C ALA A 455 -3.93 14.66 -14.39
N ILE A 456 -3.96 15.96 -14.15
CA ILE A 456 -3.63 16.57 -12.86
C ILE A 456 -4.66 17.64 -12.55
N ASP A 457 -5.41 17.47 -11.47
CA ASP A 457 -6.28 18.47 -10.86
C ASP A 457 -5.61 19.02 -9.59
N SER A 458 -5.46 20.34 -9.54
CA SER A 458 -5.17 21.07 -8.32
C SER A 458 -6.31 22.00 -7.94
N ASN A 459 -6.95 21.71 -6.80
CA ASN A 459 -8.01 22.54 -6.20
C ASN A 459 -7.52 23.91 -5.68
N GLY A 460 -6.23 24.22 -5.84
CA GLY A 460 -5.54 25.34 -5.19
C GLY A 460 -4.31 25.79 -5.96
N GLU A 461 -3.19 25.97 -5.26
CA GLU A 461 -1.92 26.39 -5.86
C GLU A 461 -1.26 25.23 -6.60
N MET A 462 -0.83 25.49 -7.85
CA MET A 462 0.12 24.65 -8.55
C MET A 462 1.43 25.42 -8.79
N CYS A 463 2.53 24.88 -8.29
CA CYS A 463 3.86 25.47 -8.42
C CYS A 463 4.89 24.43 -8.89
N ILE A 464 5.50 24.69 -10.05
CA ILE A 464 6.55 23.84 -10.62
C ILE A 464 7.88 24.61 -10.60
N ASP A 465 8.76 24.26 -9.68
CA ASP A 465 10.11 24.80 -9.50
C ASP A 465 11.19 23.97 -10.18
N GLY A 466 10.90 22.70 -10.47
CA GLY A 466 11.86 21.76 -11.02
C GLY A 466 11.20 20.44 -11.42
N GLY A 467 12.03 19.46 -11.78
CA GLY A 467 11.56 18.14 -12.21
C GLY A 467 11.01 18.11 -13.64
N LEU A 468 10.41 16.97 -13.98
CA LEU A 468 9.73 16.72 -15.25
C LEU A 468 8.30 16.28 -14.98
N VAL A 469 7.32 17.05 -15.45
CA VAL A 469 5.89 16.76 -15.32
C VAL A 469 5.30 16.51 -16.69
N ILE A 470 4.70 15.33 -16.87
CA ILE A 470 3.95 14.96 -18.06
C ILE A 470 2.53 14.63 -17.63
N ALA A 471 1.57 15.31 -18.22
CA ALA A 471 0.17 15.21 -17.86
C ALA A 471 -0.69 14.98 -19.12
N ASP A 472 -1.22 13.76 -19.29
CA ASP A 472 -2.03 13.34 -20.44
C ASP A 472 -3.49 13.10 -20.01
N GLY A 473 -4.31 14.14 -20.20
CA GLY A 473 -5.73 14.13 -19.87
C GLY A 473 -6.59 13.44 -20.92
N SER A 474 -7.90 13.60 -20.79
CA SER A 474 -8.91 12.94 -21.64
C SER A 474 -9.41 13.82 -22.80
N PHE A 475 -10.58 13.51 -23.39
CA PHE A 475 -10.99 13.98 -24.72
C PHE A 475 -11.90 15.22 -24.74
N SER A 476 -12.85 15.38 -23.82
CA SER A 476 -13.78 16.54 -23.87
C SER A 476 -14.72 16.70 -22.66
N PRO A 477 -14.78 17.92 -22.07
CA PRO A 477 -13.67 18.86 -21.92
C PRO A 477 -12.77 18.39 -20.78
N GLU A 478 -11.53 18.02 -21.06
CA GLU A 478 -10.61 17.46 -20.05
C GLU A 478 -9.20 17.98 -20.28
N GLN A 479 -8.53 18.44 -19.23
CA GLN A 479 -7.25 19.12 -19.28
C GLN A 479 -6.09 18.16 -19.03
N GLY A 480 -4.92 18.51 -19.59
CA GLY A 480 -3.69 17.89 -19.11
C GLY A 480 -3.40 18.33 -17.66
N VAL A 481 -3.58 19.62 -17.37
CA VAL A 481 -3.50 20.18 -16.01
C VAL A 481 -4.70 21.09 -15.80
N ASP A 482 -5.44 20.89 -14.72
CA ASP A 482 -6.43 21.83 -14.21
C ASP A 482 -5.96 22.43 -12.88
N VAL A 483 -6.16 23.74 -12.73
CA VAL A 483 -5.75 24.50 -11.56
C VAL A 483 -6.87 25.48 -11.20
N ASP A 484 -7.70 25.09 -10.24
CA ASP A 484 -8.87 25.84 -9.79
C ASP A 484 -8.52 27.26 -9.36
N ASN A 485 -7.44 27.38 -8.58
CA ASN A 485 -6.89 28.68 -8.24
C ASN A 485 -5.80 29.07 -9.24
N TYR A 486 -6.20 29.25 -10.51
CA TYR A 486 -5.32 29.69 -11.59
C TYR A 486 -4.55 30.97 -11.24
N SER A 487 -5.05 31.78 -10.31
CA SER A 487 -4.33 32.94 -9.81
C SER A 487 -3.04 32.57 -9.07
N LEU A 488 -2.83 31.31 -8.70
CA LEU A 488 -1.63 30.78 -8.04
C LEU A 488 -0.87 29.78 -8.92
N PHE A 489 -1.23 29.59 -10.20
CA PHE A 489 -0.48 28.71 -11.08
C PHE A 489 0.84 29.36 -11.54
N SER A 490 1.97 28.71 -11.27
CA SER A 490 3.30 29.19 -11.69
C SER A 490 4.25 28.08 -12.14
N VAL A 491 5.08 28.39 -13.12
CA VAL A 491 6.23 27.55 -13.52
C VAL A 491 7.50 28.38 -13.41
N ARG A 492 8.37 28.02 -12.46
CA ARG A 492 9.60 28.74 -12.14
C ARG A 492 10.86 27.95 -12.49
N GLY A 493 10.72 26.69 -12.90
CA GLY A 493 11.80 25.84 -13.37
C GLY A 493 11.28 24.47 -13.82
N GLY A 494 12.19 23.58 -14.20
CA GLY A 494 11.85 22.23 -14.67
C GLY A 494 11.20 22.20 -16.05
N VAL A 495 10.45 21.13 -16.30
CA VAL A 495 9.72 20.90 -17.54
C VAL A 495 8.28 20.54 -17.22
N LEU A 496 7.33 21.24 -17.84
CA LEU A 496 5.92 20.85 -17.90
C LEU A 496 5.57 20.56 -19.36
N PHE A 497 4.99 19.39 -19.60
CA PHE A 497 4.29 19.05 -20.82
C PHE A 497 2.91 18.53 -20.45
N SER A 498 1.86 19.22 -20.88
CA SER A 498 0.48 18.76 -20.68
C SER A 498 -0.24 18.63 -22.01
N VAL A 499 -1.24 17.76 -22.09
CA VAL A 499 -2.16 17.70 -23.23
C VAL A 499 -3.55 17.28 -22.76
N GLY A 500 -4.58 17.95 -23.27
CA GLY A 500 -5.99 17.67 -22.99
C GLY A 500 -6.88 18.01 -24.19
N GLY A 501 -8.07 17.41 -24.27
CA GLY A 501 -8.95 17.46 -25.43
C GLY A 501 -10.16 18.39 -25.28
N SER A 502 -10.62 18.92 -26.42
CA SER A 502 -11.79 19.79 -26.57
C SER A 502 -11.84 20.98 -25.62
N MET A 503 -10.66 21.54 -25.34
CA MET A 503 -10.43 22.68 -24.45
C MET A 503 -10.67 24.03 -25.12
N GLY A 504 -10.73 24.07 -26.46
CA GLY A 504 -10.69 25.33 -27.20
C GLY A 504 -9.49 26.20 -26.80
N PRO A 505 -9.64 27.53 -26.69
CA PRO A 505 -8.57 28.44 -26.27
C PRO A 505 -8.38 28.55 -24.74
N SER A 506 -8.96 27.64 -23.94
CA SER A 506 -9.08 27.77 -22.48
C SER A 506 -8.34 26.69 -21.66
N PRO A 507 -7.08 26.31 -21.97
CA PRO A 507 -6.30 25.50 -21.02
C PRO A 507 -5.96 26.29 -19.76
N ALA A 508 -5.71 25.62 -18.63
CA ALA A 508 -5.05 26.24 -17.49
C ALA A 508 -3.65 26.73 -17.88
N ILE A 509 -3.38 28.03 -17.74
CA ILE A 509 -2.11 28.66 -18.13
C ILE A 509 -1.50 29.36 -16.90
N PRO A 510 -0.19 29.23 -16.65
CA PRO A 510 0.45 29.85 -15.51
C PRO A 510 0.56 31.37 -15.67
N LEU A 511 0.51 32.08 -14.55
CA LEU A 511 0.58 33.54 -14.56
C LEU A 511 1.97 34.05 -14.94
N SER A 512 2.01 35.03 -15.83
CA SER A 512 3.26 35.60 -16.35
C SER A 512 4.09 36.35 -15.29
N ASP A 513 3.46 36.89 -14.23
CA ASP A 513 4.16 37.60 -13.14
C ASP A 513 4.65 36.68 -12.00
N ARG A 514 4.28 35.39 -12.04
CA ARG A 514 4.73 34.35 -11.10
C ARG A 514 5.61 33.29 -11.74
N THR A 515 5.53 33.20 -13.06
CA THR A 515 6.33 32.31 -13.90
C THR A 515 7.72 32.90 -14.13
N SER A 516 8.72 32.04 -14.27
CA SER A 516 10.11 32.45 -14.46
C SER A 516 10.73 31.85 -15.73
N VAL A 517 10.11 30.83 -16.33
CA VAL A 517 10.54 30.18 -17.59
C VAL A 517 9.55 30.45 -18.71
N PRO A 518 9.96 30.43 -19.99
CA PRO A 518 9.00 30.61 -21.06
C PRO A 518 7.97 29.48 -21.13
N VAL A 519 6.72 29.85 -21.42
CA VAL A 519 5.56 28.97 -21.49
C VAL A 519 4.86 29.19 -22.83
N PHE A 520 4.61 28.09 -23.54
CA PHE A 520 3.84 28.05 -24.78
C PHE A 520 2.59 27.19 -24.58
N ALA A 521 1.43 27.83 -24.61
CA ALA A 521 0.14 27.17 -24.60
C ALA A 521 -0.37 27.04 -26.04
N TRP A 522 -0.22 25.85 -26.63
CA TRP A 522 -0.67 25.57 -27.98
C TRP A 522 -2.11 25.06 -27.95
N SER A 523 -3.02 25.68 -28.72
CA SER A 523 -4.44 25.35 -28.69
C SER A 523 -5.02 25.06 -30.07
N GLY A 524 -6.06 24.22 -30.08
CA GLY A 524 -6.85 23.89 -31.25
C GLY A 524 -6.16 22.96 -32.24
N PHE A 525 -5.31 22.04 -31.79
CA PHE A 525 -4.71 21.02 -32.66
C PHE A 525 -5.41 19.66 -32.50
N ASN A 526 -5.20 18.72 -33.43
CA ASN A 526 -5.86 17.41 -33.43
C ASN A 526 -4.80 16.30 -33.44
N PRO A 527 -4.27 15.90 -32.28
CA PRO A 527 -3.27 14.84 -32.22
C PRO A 527 -3.93 13.47 -32.45
N GLU A 528 -3.32 12.60 -33.25
CA GLU A 528 -3.79 11.22 -33.45
C GLU A 528 -2.92 10.24 -32.66
N LYS A 529 -3.54 9.19 -32.10
CA LYS A 529 -2.83 8.13 -31.38
C LYS A 529 -1.68 7.56 -32.21
N GLY A 530 -0.51 7.46 -31.58
CA GLY A 530 0.71 6.90 -32.15
C GLY A 530 1.56 7.90 -32.93
N LYS A 531 1.02 9.09 -33.26
CA LYS A 531 1.80 10.21 -33.82
C LYS A 531 2.66 10.87 -32.75
N PHE A 532 3.54 11.75 -33.18
CA PHE A 532 4.43 12.51 -32.31
C PHE A 532 4.07 13.99 -32.35
N LEU A 533 3.81 14.57 -31.17
CA LEU A 533 3.69 16.01 -30.96
C LEU A 533 5.06 16.54 -30.54
N SER A 534 5.72 17.29 -31.40
CA SER A 534 7.09 17.78 -31.21
C SER A 534 7.16 19.30 -31.16
N LEU A 535 7.99 19.83 -30.24
CA LEU A 535 8.42 21.22 -30.21
C LEU A 535 9.86 21.30 -30.73
N LEU A 536 10.05 22.05 -31.80
CA LEU A 536 11.34 22.25 -32.48
C LEU A 536 11.80 23.70 -32.33
N ASP A 537 13.10 23.91 -32.28
CA ASP A 537 13.71 25.24 -32.43
C ASP A 537 13.87 25.66 -33.91
N ASP A 538 14.43 26.84 -34.16
CA ASP A 538 14.59 27.41 -35.50
C ASP A 538 15.52 26.58 -36.40
N GLU A 539 16.44 25.83 -35.80
CA GLU A 539 17.31 24.91 -36.54
C GLU A 539 16.64 23.55 -36.82
N GLY A 540 15.39 23.36 -36.39
CA GLY A 540 14.64 22.11 -36.56
C GLY A 540 15.04 21.01 -35.57
N ARG A 541 15.76 21.35 -34.49
CA ARG A 541 16.13 20.38 -33.45
C ARG A 541 14.95 20.16 -32.52
N VAL A 542 14.64 18.90 -32.24
CA VAL A 542 13.58 18.52 -31.31
C VAL A 542 14.01 18.82 -29.87
N LEU A 543 13.32 19.77 -29.25
CA LEU A 543 13.48 20.06 -27.82
C LEU A 543 12.70 19.05 -26.99
N TYR A 544 11.46 18.79 -27.38
CA TYR A 544 10.59 17.77 -26.77
C TYR A 544 9.73 17.13 -27.84
N SER A 545 9.48 15.83 -27.71
CA SER A 545 8.52 15.12 -28.53
C SER A 545 7.71 14.13 -27.69
N TYR A 546 6.40 14.22 -27.76
CA TYR A 546 5.49 13.32 -27.08
C TYR A 546 4.83 12.37 -28.06
N LYS A 547 4.96 11.07 -27.84
CA LYS A 547 4.18 10.06 -28.54
C LYS A 547 2.77 10.05 -27.99
N VAL A 548 1.84 10.56 -28.78
CA VAL A 548 0.43 10.69 -28.47
C VAL A 548 -0.18 9.33 -28.13
N GLN A 549 -0.76 9.19 -26.93
CA GLN A 549 -1.31 7.93 -26.45
C GLN A 549 -2.79 7.74 -26.84
N ARG A 550 -3.50 8.84 -27.12
CA ARG A 550 -4.90 8.86 -27.55
C ARG A 550 -5.16 9.93 -28.60
N SER A 551 -6.09 9.68 -29.52
CA SER A 551 -6.48 10.70 -30.51
C SER A 551 -7.39 11.74 -29.86
N MET A 552 -7.05 13.02 -29.89
CA MET A 552 -7.90 14.08 -29.35
C MET A 552 -8.38 15.01 -30.47
N HIS A 553 -9.48 15.71 -30.22
CA HIS A 553 -9.98 16.78 -31.09
C HIS A 553 -9.93 18.11 -30.34
N ASP A 554 -9.61 19.19 -31.04
CA ASP A 554 -9.52 20.56 -30.50
C ASP A 554 -8.72 20.62 -29.18
N ALA A 555 -7.58 19.92 -29.19
CA ALA A 555 -6.72 19.74 -28.04
C ALA A 555 -5.94 21.02 -27.72
N ALA A 556 -5.54 21.13 -26.46
CA ALA A 556 -4.61 22.13 -25.97
C ALA A 556 -3.44 21.46 -25.23
N SER A 557 -2.28 22.09 -25.30
CA SER A 557 -1.06 21.65 -24.63
C SER A 557 -0.34 22.83 -24.01
N VAL A 558 0.13 22.68 -22.78
CA VAL A 558 1.04 23.64 -22.15
C VAL A 558 2.42 23.03 -22.11
N VAL A 559 3.38 23.72 -22.74
CA VAL A 559 4.79 23.37 -22.69
C VAL A 559 5.55 24.49 -22.01
N ALA A 560 6.26 24.16 -20.94
CA ALA A 560 7.12 25.09 -20.23
C ALA A 560 8.48 24.44 -19.98
N SER A 561 9.57 25.17 -20.24
CA SER A 561 10.92 24.67 -20.00
C SER A 561 11.92 25.81 -19.95
N SER A 562 12.96 25.66 -19.12
CA SER A 562 14.11 26.57 -19.11
C SER A 562 14.98 26.48 -20.37
N LEU A 563 14.73 25.52 -21.26
CA LEU A 563 15.40 25.43 -22.56
C LEU A 563 14.79 26.37 -23.62
N LEU A 564 13.67 27.02 -23.29
CA LEU A 564 12.98 27.96 -24.16
C LEU A 564 13.47 29.39 -23.91
N HIS A 565 13.36 30.24 -24.93
CA HIS A 565 13.79 31.63 -24.93
C HIS A 565 12.69 32.53 -25.51
N GLU A 566 12.55 33.74 -24.96
CA GLU A 566 11.53 34.72 -25.40
C GLU A 566 11.84 35.30 -26.79
N ASP A 567 13.10 35.27 -27.23
CA ASP A 567 13.56 35.76 -28.54
C ASP A 567 13.83 34.63 -29.55
N GLY A 568 13.41 33.39 -29.24
CA GLY A 568 13.56 32.24 -30.12
C GLY A 568 12.52 32.20 -31.24
N ILE A 569 12.70 31.27 -32.18
CA ILE A 569 11.68 30.88 -33.15
C ILE A 569 11.42 29.40 -32.97
N TYR A 570 10.16 29.01 -32.95
CA TYR A 570 9.77 27.64 -32.64
C TYR A 570 8.74 27.10 -33.62
N SER A 571 8.69 25.77 -33.73
CA SER A 571 7.64 25.07 -34.47
C SER A 571 7.02 23.95 -33.64
N PHE A 572 5.70 23.94 -33.52
CA PHE A 572 4.95 22.75 -33.13
C PHE A 572 4.73 21.88 -34.37
N VAL A 573 5.09 20.60 -34.29
CA VAL A 573 5.01 19.64 -35.39
C VAL A 573 4.30 18.38 -34.95
N ILE A 574 3.27 17.96 -35.69
CA ILE A 574 2.69 16.61 -35.58
C ILE A 574 3.28 15.76 -36.69
N SER A 575 3.89 14.62 -36.34
CA SER A 575 4.51 13.71 -37.31
C SER A 575 4.11 12.25 -37.12
N ASP A 576 4.23 11.46 -38.19
CA ASP A 576 3.98 10.01 -38.18
C ASP A 576 4.96 9.23 -37.31
N SER A 577 6.21 9.70 -37.26
CA SER A 577 7.30 9.03 -36.56
C SER A 577 8.34 10.01 -36.02
N LEU A 578 9.17 9.52 -35.10
CA LEU A 578 10.35 10.21 -34.57
C LEU A 578 11.56 9.28 -34.74
N GLU A 579 12.50 9.66 -35.60
CA GLU A 579 13.73 8.92 -35.78
C GLU A 579 14.78 9.34 -34.77
N SER A 580 15.51 8.39 -34.19
CA SER A 580 16.68 8.63 -33.31
C SER A 580 16.43 9.44 -32.02
N GLY A 581 15.18 9.62 -31.60
CA GLY A 581 14.85 10.27 -30.32
C GLY A 581 15.22 9.41 -29.11
N GLU A 582 15.72 10.03 -28.04
CA GLU A 582 16.00 9.37 -26.76
C GLU A 582 14.77 9.42 -25.86
N LEU A 583 14.28 8.26 -25.40
CA LEU A 583 13.16 8.18 -24.47
C LEU A 583 13.57 8.70 -23.09
N VAL A 584 12.99 9.83 -22.67
CA VAL A 584 13.22 10.42 -21.35
C VAL A 584 12.34 9.78 -20.28
N CYS A 585 11.05 9.59 -20.60
CA CYS A 585 10.08 8.82 -19.82
C CYS A 585 8.73 8.69 -20.57
N ASN A 586 8.09 7.52 -20.48
CA ASN A 586 6.68 7.27 -20.84
C ASN A 586 6.17 8.00 -22.09
N GLY A 587 6.85 7.81 -23.22
CA GLY A 587 6.46 8.38 -24.50
C GLY A 587 6.97 9.79 -24.77
N VAL A 588 7.67 10.43 -23.82
CA VAL A 588 8.40 11.69 -24.06
C VAL A 588 9.84 11.42 -24.44
N TYR A 589 10.26 12.06 -25.53
CA TYR A 589 11.56 11.94 -26.14
C TYR A 589 12.24 13.31 -26.25
N THR A 590 13.56 13.31 -26.20
CA THR A 590 14.41 14.47 -26.54
C THR A 590 15.27 14.15 -27.74
N GLY A 591 15.58 15.18 -28.54
CA GLY A 591 16.30 15.00 -29.80
C GLY A 591 15.52 14.16 -30.82
N GLY A 592 16.25 13.68 -31.82
CA GLY A 592 15.66 12.99 -32.96
C GLY A 592 15.11 13.93 -34.03
N HIS A 593 14.53 13.32 -35.07
CA HIS A 593 14.02 14.01 -36.26
C HIS A 593 12.59 13.54 -36.56
N PRO A 594 11.59 14.42 -36.51
CA PRO A 594 10.22 14.08 -36.86
C PRO A 594 10.12 13.78 -38.36
N ASN A 595 9.51 12.66 -38.72
CA ASN A 595 9.32 12.24 -40.12
C ASN A 595 7.86 11.97 -40.42
N GLY A 596 7.44 12.32 -41.64
CA GLY A 596 6.04 12.27 -42.06
C GLY A 596 5.22 13.37 -41.40
N GLU A 597 5.58 14.64 -41.65
CA GLU A 597 4.86 15.79 -41.11
C GLU A 597 3.38 15.75 -41.53
N VAL A 598 2.50 15.80 -40.53
CA VAL A 598 1.05 15.86 -40.65
C VAL A 598 0.58 17.32 -40.55
N SER A 599 1.14 18.07 -39.61
CA SER A 599 0.93 19.50 -39.48
C SER A 599 2.13 20.17 -38.83
N SER A 600 2.35 21.44 -39.17
CA SER A 600 3.33 22.30 -38.52
C SER A 600 2.77 23.71 -38.30
N VAL A 601 3.17 24.31 -37.19
CA VAL A 601 2.84 25.68 -36.82
C VAL A 601 4.12 26.34 -36.34
N ARG A 602 4.60 27.35 -37.08
CA ARG A 602 5.78 28.15 -36.72
C ARG A 602 5.34 29.46 -36.05
N PHE A 603 6.03 29.86 -35.00
CA PHE A 603 5.70 31.06 -34.23
C PHE A 603 6.94 31.70 -33.60
N GLU A 604 6.83 32.98 -33.27
CA GLU A 604 7.83 33.77 -32.54
C GLU A 604 7.17 34.21 -31.21
N PRO A 605 7.74 33.87 -30.04
CA PRO A 605 7.21 34.33 -28.77
C PRO A 605 7.24 35.85 -28.68
N GLU A 606 6.26 36.44 -28.00
CA GLU A 606 6.18 37.88 -27.78
C GLU A 606 6.50 38.25 -26.31
N GLY A 607 6.75 37.26 -25.45
CA GLY A 607 7.06 37.43 -24.05
C GLY A 607 7.18 36.09 -23.31
N LEU A 608 7.05 36.12 -21.97
CA LEU A 608 7.25 34.93 -21.13
C LEU A 608 6.16 33.86 -21.27
N VAL A 609 4.88 34.27 -21.36
CA VAL A 609 3.74 33.35 -21.45
C VAL A 609 2.97 33.67 -22.73
N ASN A 610 2.90 32.70 -23.62
CA ASN A 610 2.36 32.86 -24.97
C ASN A 610 1.26 31.83 -25.23
N VAL A 611 0.13 32.30 -25.77
CA VAL A 611 -0.89 31.41 -26.33
C VAL A 611 -0.71 31.38 -27.84
N VAL A 612 -0.52 30.17 -28.38
CA VAL A 612 -0.31 29.92 -29.81
C VAL A 612 -1.55 29.21 -30.35
N ASP A 613 -2.23 29.81 -31.33
CA ASP A 613 -3.38 29.19 -31.97
C ASP A 613 -2.96 28.18 -33.05
N ARG A 614 -3.94 27.48 -33.63
CA ARG A 614 -3.71 26.49 -34.70
C ARG A 614 -3.10 27.06 -35.99
N ASN A 615 -3.06 28.38 -36.15
CA ASN A 615 -2.49 29.06 -37.31
C ASN A 615 -1.11 29.68 -36.99
N GLY A 616 -0.63 29.58 -35.75
CA GLY A 616 0.63 30.17 -35.30
C GLY A 616 0.52 31.62 -34.88
N ASN A 617 -0.70 32.16 -34.73
CA ASN A 617 -0.86 33.49 -34.16
C ASN A 617 -0.55 33.42 -32.67
N VAL A 618 0.29 34.35 -32.22
CA VAL A 618 0.67 34.48 -30.82
C VAL A 618 -0.19 35.54 -30.16
N THR A 619 -0.72 35.22 -28.97
CA THR A 619 -1.40 36.17 -28.09
C THR A 619 -0.66 36.22 -26.77
N LEU A 620 -0.26 37.43 -26.37
CA LEU A 620 0.31 37.71 -25.06
C LEU A 620 -0.76 37.72 -23.97
N LEU A 621 -0.42 37.08 -22.85
CA LEU A 621 -1.12 37.29 -21.60
C LEU A 621 -0.50 38.47 -20.85
N GLU A 622 -1.28 39.54 -20.66
CA GLU A 622 -0.85 40.66 -19.82
C GLU A 622 -0.49 40.17 -18.40
N PRO A 623 0.47 40.81 -17.72
CA PRO A 623 0.78 40.52 -16.32
C PRO A 623 -0.48 40.48 -15.44
N GLY A 624 -0.68 39.38 -14.72
CA GLY A 624 -1.84 39.18 -13.86
C GLY A 624 -3.15 38.81 -14.57
N LYS A 625 -3.14 38.60 -15.90
CA LYS A 625 -4.29 38.09 -16.66
C LYS A 625 -4.03 36.66 -17.12
N ASN A 626 -5.03 35.80 -16.95
CA ASN A 626 -5.12 34.49 -17.60
C ASN A 626 -6.27 34.51 -18.62
N VAL A 627 -6.16 33.72 -19.69
CA VAL A 627 -7.35 33.33 -20.46
C VAL A 627 -8.10 32.40 -19.52
N GLY A 628 -9.33 32.77 -19.13
CA GLY A 628 -10.08 31.98 -18.16
C GLY A 628 -10.17 30.52 -18.61
N GLY A 629 -9.81 29.60 -17.72
CA GLY A 629 -10.54 28.35 -17.63
C GLY A 629 -12.02 28.69 -17.49
N MET A 630 -12.91 27.81 -17.95
CA MET A 630 -14.30 27.94 -17.51
C MET A 630 -14.31 28.05 -15.97
N PRO A 631 -15.28 28.75 -15.36
CA PRO A 631 -15.52 28.53 -13.93
C PRO A 631 -15.54 27.02 -13.70
N PRO A 632 -14.94 26.52 -12.60
CA PRO A 632 -14.85 25.09 -12.35
C PRO A 632 -16.24 24.48 -12.57
N PRO A 633 -16.34 23.29 -13.16
CA PRO A 633 -17.60 22.55 -13.02
C PRO A 633 -17.96 22.57 -11.53
N PRO A 634 -19.25 22.76 -11.18
CA PRO A 634 -19.64 22.79 -9.78
C PRO A 634 -19.04 21.58 -9.05
N PRO A 635 -18.58 21.72 -7.79
CA PRO A 635 -17.90 20.64 -7.06
C PRO A 635 -18.65 19.34 -7.28
N HIS A 636 -17.99 18.34 -7.88
CA HIS A 636 -18.62 17.17 -8.50
C HIS A 636 -19.63 16.49 -7.56
N GLY A 637 -20.86 16.96 -7.75
CA GLY A 637 -22.04 16.70 -6.97
C GLY A 637 -23.20 17.00 -7.90
N MET A 638 -23.68 15.93 -8.55
CA MET A 638 -24.87 15.88 -9.38
C MET A 638 -24.72 16.44 -10.81
N PHE A 639 -24.27 15.60 -11.74
CA PHE A 639 -24.94 15.50 -13.04
C PHE A 639 -25.64 14.14 -13.15
N PRO A 640 -26.95 14.10 -13.47
CA PRO A 640 -27.62 12.85 -13.80
C PRO A 640 -27.22 12.46 -15.22
N GLY A 641 -26.32 11.48 -15.32
CA GLY A 641 -26.16 10.58 -16.46
C GLY A 641 -26.21 11.21 -17.85
N ASP A 642 -25.06 11.64 -18.35
CA ASP A 642 -24.75 11.47 -19.76
C ASP A 642 -23.65 10.41 -19.88
N SER A 643 -24.11 9.16 -19.82
CA SER A 643 -23.40 8.04 -20.44
C SER A 643 -23.25 8.35 -21.93
N ALA A 644 -22.19 9.06 -22.31
CA ALA A 644 -21.73 9.12 -23.68
C ALA A 644 -21.29 7.70 -24.04
N ALA A 645 -22.14 7.04 -24.82
CA ALA A 645 -22.01 5.68 -25.34
C ALA A 645 -20.56 5.21 -25.60
N MET A 646 -19.93 4.58 -24.62
CA MET A 646 -18.84 3.64 -24.86
C MET A 646 -19.49 2.32 -25.28
N GLY A 647 -19.63 2.13 -26.60
CA GLY A 647 -19.78 0.79 -27.14
C GLY A 647 -18.62 -0.08 -26.63
N GLY A 648 -18.92 -1.32 -26.23
CA GLY A 648 -18.01 -2.24 -25.52
C GLY A 648 -16.68 -2.51 -26.22
N HIS A 649 -15.75 -1.58 -26.11
CA HIS A 649 -14.35 -1.72 -26.46
C HIS A 649 -13.58 -1.83 -25.15
N GLY A 650 -12.89 -2.96 -24.95
CA GLY A 650 -12.07 -3.17 -23.77
C GLY A 650 -11.09 -2.03 -23.54
N PHE A 651 -10.83 -1.74 -22.26
CA PHE A 651 -9.90 -0.71 -21.80
C PHE A 651 -8.61 -0.71 -22.62
N PRO A 652 -8.09 0.45 -23.06
CA PRO A 652 -6.74 0.49 -23.58
C PRO A 652 -5.80 0.00 -22.48
N PRO A 653 -4.90 -0.97 -22.76
CA PRO A 653 -3.89 -1.35 -21.79
C PRO A 653 -3.05 -0.11 -21.41
N PRO A 654 -2.51 -0.05 -20.19
CA PRO A 654 -1.61 1.03 -19.82
C PRO A 654 -0.49 1.15 -20.86
N PRO A 655 0.00 2.36 -21.19
CA PRO A 655 1.08 2.53 -22.14
C PRO A 655 2.29 1.69 -21.73
N PRO A 656 3.08 1.15 -22.68
CA PRO A 656 4.21 0.29 -22.37
C PRO A 656 5.24 1.05 -21.50
N HIS A 657 5.33 0.68 -20.23
CA HIS A 657 6.28 1.18 -19.24
C HIS A 657 7.35 0.11 -18.97
N GLY A 658 8.53 0.55 -18.51
CA GLY A 658 9.62 -0.36 -18.17
C GLY A 658 9.23 -1.27 -17.00
N MET A 659 8.85 -2.51 -17.32
CA MET A 659 8.47 -3.53 -16.35
C MET A 659 9.60 -3.73 -15.32
N PHE A 660 9.27 -3.60 -14.03
CA PHE A 660 10.14 -4.09 -12.95
C PHE A 660 9.88 -5.61 -12.72
N PRO A 661 10.89 -6.36 -12.26
CA PRO A 661 10.83 -7.82 -12.19
C PRO A 661 9.89 -8.28 -11.08
N GLY A 662 8.76 -8.87 -11.47
CA GLY A 662 7.75 -9.44 -10.57
C GLY A 662 6.61 -10.15 -11.30
N ASP A 663 6.43 -9.84 -12.60
CA ASP A 663 5.49 -10.53 -13.49
C ASP A 663 5.96 -11.96 -13.82
N SER A 664 5.84 -12.85 -12.84
CA SER A 664 5.73 -14.27 -13.10
C SER A 664 4.53 -14.83 -12.35
N ALA A 665 3.50 -15.13 -13.15
CA ALA A 665 2.36 -15.99 -12.88
C ALA A 665 1.18 -15.42 -12.05
N ALA A 666 0.27 -14.71 -12.73
CA ALA A 666 -1.17 -14.92 -12.58
C ALA A 666 -2.00 -14.16 -13.64
N MET A 667 -1.78 -14.39 -14.94
CA MET A 667 -2.80 -14.11 -15.95
C MET A 667 -2.84 -15.24 -16.97
N GLY A 668 -3.80 -16.14 -16.77
CA GLY A 668 -4.24 -17.14 -17.73
C GLY A 668 -5.74 -17.32 -17.51
N GLY A 669 -6.53 -16.53 -18.22
CA GLY A 669 -7.98 -16.64 -18.21
C GLY A 669 -8.45 -17.91 -18.91
N ASN A 670 -9.52 -18.51 -18.38
CA ASN A 670 -10.53 -19.19 -19.16
C ASN A 670 -11.86 -19.01 -18.41
N GLY A 671 -12.79 -18.30 -19.05
CA GLY A 671 -14.07 -17.94 -18.50
C GLY A 671 -15.03 -19.11 -18.38
N PHE A 672 -15.90 -19.02 -17.37
CA PHE A 672 -17.25 -19.55 -17.41
C PHE A 672 -18.20 -18.44 -16.91
N PRO A 673 -19.36 -18.22 -17.56
CA PRO A 673 -20.25 -17.12 -17.22
C PRO A 673 -20.99 -17.39 -15.89
N PRO A 674 -21.38 -16.34 -15.14
CA PRO A 674 -22.11 -16.50 -13.89
C PRO A 674 -23.56 -16.98 -14.13
N PRO A 675 -24.15 -17.78 -13.23
CA PRO A 675 -25.56 -18.14 -13.31
C PRO A 675 -26.45 -16.94 -12.90
N PRO A 676 -27.66 -16.79 -13.47
CA PRO A 676 -28.54 -15.66 -13.20
C PRO A 676 -29.20 -15.75 -11.82
N HIS A 677 -29.29 -14.61 -11.13
CA HIS A 677 -30.09 -14.41 -9.92
C HIS A 677 -31.58 -14.57 -10.23
N GLY A 678 -32.26 -15.45 -9.49
CA GLY A 678 -33.70 -15.63 -9.50
C GLY A 678 -34.24 -15.79 -8.07
N MET A 679 -35.16 -14.92 -7.72
CA MET A 679 -35.87 -14.79 -6.45
C MET A 679 -36.56 -16.10 -5.99
N PHE A 680 -36.63 -16.33 -4.68
CA PHE A 680 -37.62 -17.21 -4.06
C PHE A 680 -38.28 -16.53 -2.87
N PRO A 681 -39.61 -16.68 -2.71
CA PRO A 681 -40.22 -16.74 -1.39
C PRO A 681 -40.91 -18.10 -1.15
N GLY A 682 -40.85 -18.58 0.09
CA GLY A 682 -41.94 -19.34 0.73
C GLY A 682 -41.90 -20.88 0.67
N ASP A 683 -41.70 -21.45 1.86
CA ASP A 683 -42.34 -22.63 2.48
C ASP A 683 -42.48 -23.99 1.76
N GLY A 684 -42.12 -25.06 2.50
CA GLY A 684 -42.93 -26.30 2.52
C GLY A 684 -42.23 -27.63 2.17
N ALA A 685 -41.97 -28.42 3.21
CA ALA A 685 -42.12 -29.88 3.32
C ALA A 685 -41.64 -30.89 2.23
N ALA A 686 -40.79 -31.81 2.70
CA ALA A 686 -40.86 -33.29 2.58
C ALA A 686 -40.50 -34.05 1.28
N MET A 687 -39.68 -35.09 1.50
CA MET A 687 -39.59 -36.42 0.84
C MET A 687 -38.86 -36.57 -0.50
N GLY A 688 -38.04 -37.64 -0.56
CA GLY A 688 -37.80 -38.45 -1.77
C GLY A 688 -36.38 -38.43 -2.31
N GLY A 689 -35.62 -39.50 -2.07
CA GLY A 689 -34.27 -39.68 -2.58
C GLY A 689 -34.19 -40.03 -4.07
N ASN A 690 -33.00 -39.91 -4.63
CA ASN A 690 -32.40 -40.87 -5.56
C ASN A 690 -30.90 -40.55 -5.72
N GLY A 691 -30.10 -41.62 -5.81
CA GLY A 691 -28.67 -41.61 -5.54
C GLY A 691 -27.75 -41.09 -6.64
N PHE A 692 -26.53 -40.75 -6.20
CA PHE A 692 -25.31 -40.66 -7.01
C PHE A 692 -24.20 -41.48 -6.31
N PRO A 693 -23.26 -42.07 -7.08
CA PRO A 693 -22.31 -43.08 -6.61
C PRO A 693 -21.15 -42.51 -5.75
N PRO A 694 -20.46 -43.36 -4.96
CA PRO A 694 -19.45 -42.91 -4.00
C PRO A 694 -18.11 -42.52 -4.65
N PRO A 695 -17.30 -41.67 -4.00
CA PRO A 695 -15.99 -41.24 -4.48
C PRO A 695 -14.92 -42.34 -4.34
N PRO A 696 -13.88 -42.36 -5.20
CA PRO A 696 -12.80 -43.33 -5.12
C PRO A 696 -11.80 -43.00 -4.00
N SER A 697 -11.39 -44.06 -3.28
CA SER A 697 -10.32 -44.07 -2.26
C SER A 697 -8.93 -44.34 -2.88
N PRO A 698 -7.82 -44.08 -2.15
CA PRO A 698 -6.53 -43.68 -2.72
C PRO A 698 -5.50 -44.81 -2.84
N MET A 699 -4.57 -44.69 -3.80
CA MET A 699 -3.34 -45.50 -3.93
C MET A 699 -2.37 -44.74 -4.87
N ARG A 700 -1.03 -44.75 -4.76
CA ARG A 700 -0.05 -45.44 -3.92
C ARG A 700 1.32 -44.77 -4.16
N ARG A 701 2.21 -44.85 -3.16
CA ARG A 701 3.67 -44.57 -3.25
C ARG A 701 4.34 -45.23 -4.47
N ILE A 702 5.31 -44.55 -5.07
CA ILE A 702 6.39 -45.18 -5.86
C ILE A 702 7.73 -44.84 -5.20
N LYS A 703 8.51 -45.90 -4.92
CA LYS A 703 9.91 -45.87 -4.50
C LYS A 703 10.82 -45.86 -5.73
N SER A 704 11.97 -45.23 -5.53
CA SER A 704 13.24 -45.36 -6.25
C SER A 704 13.70 -46.80 -6.49
N GLU A 705 14.43 -47.04 -7.59
CA GLU A 705 15.70 -47.80 -7.64
C GLU A 705 16.39 -47.71 -9.02
N PHE A 706 17.70 -47.41 -8.97
CA PHE A 706 18.88 -47.70 -9.82
C PHE A 706 18.85 -47.90 -11.36
N GLY A 707 19.85 -47.28 -12.00
CA GLY A 707 20.47 -47.71 -13.26
C GLY A 707 21.82 -47.01 -13.48
N GLU A 708 22.90 -47.80 -13.56
CA GLU A 708 24.32 -47.41 -13.70
C GLU A 708 24.68 -46.73 -15.04
N GLY A 709 25.80 -45.99 -15.08
CA GLY A 709 26.49 -45.73 -16.35
C GLY A 709 27.47 -44.55 -16.41
N ASN A 710 28.73 -44.81 -16.05
CA ASN A 710 30.00 -44.25 -16.57
C ASN A 710 30.29 -42.74 -16.62
N LEU A 711 31.36 -42.38 -15.88
CA LEU A 711 32.26 -41.24 -16.12
C LEU A 711 33.07 -41.42 -17.42
N PRO A 712 33.55 -40.30 -18.01
CA PRO A 712 35.00 -40.11 -18.01
C PRO A 712 35.46 -38.67 -17.68
N ASN A 713 36.71 -38.61 -17.21
CA ASN A 713 37.53 -37.44 -16.92
C ASN A 713 37.68 -36.47 -18.11
N ASN A 714 37.83 -35.16 -17.83
CA ASN A 714 39.10 -34.43 -18.00
C ASN A 714 38.96 -32.91 -17.73
N ASP A 715 39.92 -32.41 -16.93
CA ASP A 715 40.68 -31.16 -17.08
C ASP A 715 40.01 -29.89 -17.63
N LYS A 716 39.72 -28.93 -16.75
CA LYS A 716 40.52 -27.70 -16.51
C LYS A 716 39.85 -26.76 -15.52
#